data_AF-A0A1W9RAI0-F1
#
_entry.id   AF-A0A1W9RAI0-F1
#
_cell.length_a   1.000
_cell.length_b   1.000
_cell.length_c   1.000
_cell.angle_alpha   90.00
_cell.angle_beta   90.00
_cell.angle_gamma   90.00
#
_symmetry.space_group_name_H-M   'P 1'
#
loop_
_entity.id
_entity.type
_entity.pdbx_description
1 polymer ?
#
loop_
_entity_poly.entity_id
_entity_poly.type
_entity_poly.pdbx_seq_one_letter_code
_entity_poly.pdbx_strand_id
1 'polypeptide(L)'
;MCIVGSEEVLIRDSKKVKRISIRELVKNYKKDDFDEEGWADCKKDRSLEILSLNPETLKLEWAPVKRFLKIKDNKAVKVVTEDGKSALFSFKHPVPVYTPEGIKMKFVKDLQKGDCLLIFKKADENIYSKEYQKFEDFVLDEDLAKILGYFVADGNYLFESRKEYSHFGEPKGLQFTFKTGDKENLEQIKFLIKKVFNLSVHEKQDPRYNSYYLYVYNTEIARKLYKAGFLKYGRLPQILFNSPKSVIESFLEFYFRGDGYERRKEIHLNDLELSRDLVLLFSFIGKPVTYKVREKSQRIYLQHLKSGAKRNGNINTPILAERVPGWMAASTYKVPGLKKSRMVGLATLEKYNANTKESLKIKDSDIYLAKIKEIEVRQWEEPKELYDVELEKNHLFIHSLGFVSFNCCRLRIDNRKLEKRGGGLFGASPLTGSIGVVTINMPRIGYLSKTEKDFFERLEYLMELAKESLEIKRKILERLTESNLYPYSKFYLRNIKKRFNQYWKNHFSTIGLIGMNEACINFLNKDIGSKEGQGFALRVLDFMRDKLLEFQKETNNNYNLEATPAEGASFRLAKIDKEKFPQIICANEEEFRKGASSFYTNSTHLPVNYTDDIFEVLELQDLLQTKYTGGCIEKGNKVLTDKGLIKIEDIFENFGKLKPIKALSFNKEKKIAEWDEIVEAVKINVKKHNKIRIIGERNLDIITSDWHPFFVLEKFKPNSICPVCGEKIKNIKAFATHIKWNPECKRKYKTFPKYRIIEKRADELKVGDYILQNFYNMYPQKTTELNDDLMWLIGFFIGDGSISEFVDNRGGNNLKRYKVRFHSKNQEGLEKAKEIMSKYFGVKAKVIKNDKRSKPLREFTTSKRNVWEFFFKYEFKSGKKVYKVSIPQKVKENINNTNVFALLSGLIDSDGNINKRDGNVEYFTVSSKLAEDILEICSSAGIAISKSKKLTKRGNEINGWRLTIPAYEATQIKKKLAITSSNLLKIKDNLSNRKKRYLPVVRVKKISKVNVKDNQFYDLTTKKNHNYLAGKDCLVFIHNTVLHIYIGESIENPQIIKKLVRKICQNFQLPYFTITPTFSICPQHGYISGEHKICPDCGSSCEVYSRVVGYLRPVSFWNDGKREEFKLRKTFKIER
;
A
#
# COMPACT_ATOMS: atom_id res chain seq x y z
N MET A 1 22.24 3.20 -8.20
CA MET A 1 21.18 3.48 -9.20
C MET A 1 20.53 4.79 -8.77
N CYS A 2 21.31 5.85 -8.81
CA CYS A 2 21.21 7.05 -7.97
C CYS A 2 21.41 8.32 -8.81
N ILE A 3 21.27 9.50 -8.20
CA ILE A 3 21.62 10.80 -8.79
C ILE A 3 22.86 11.39 -8.12
N VAL A 4 23.52 12.36 -8.77
CA VAL A 4 24.75 12.98 -8.22
C VAL A 4 24.41 13.81 -6.96
N GLY A 5 25.28 13.82 -5.96
CA GLY A 5 25.02 14.46 -4.66
C GLY A 5 24.70 15.97 -4.70
N SER A 6 25.08 16.67 -5.76
CA SER A 6 24.78 18.09 -6.02
C SER A 6 23.44 18.32 -6.74
N GLU A 7 22.75 17.27 -7.18
CA GLU A 7 21.38 17.40 -7.66
C GLU A 7 20.47 17.86 -6.53
N GLU A 8 19.56 18.76 -6.86
CA GLU A 8 18.71 19.43 -5.90
C GLU A 8 17.26 19.08 -6.08
N VAL A 9 16.54 19.17 -4.98
CA VAL A 9 15.21 18.64 -4.82
C VAL A 9 14.45 19.53 -3.85
N LEU A 10 13.17 19.78 -4.14
CA LEU A 10 12.33 20.50 -3.20
C LEU A 10 11.90 19.56 -2.09
N ILE A 11 12.21 19.89 -0.86
CA ILE A 11 11.62 19.24 0.32
C ILE A 11 10.61 20.14 0.99
N ARG A 12 9.80 19.53 1.84
CA ARG A 12 9.14 20.15 2.96
C ARG A 12 9.66 19.50 4.24
N ASP A 13 9.67 20.28 5.30
CA ASP A 13 10.10 19.90 6.64
C ASP A 13 9.22 20.68 7.62
N SER A 14 8.46 19.99 8.47
CA SER A 14 7.55 20.61 9.45
C SER A 14 6.64 21.70 8.84
N LYS A 15 5.91 21.33 7.77
CA LYS A 15 5.07 22.21 6.90
C LYS A 15 5.83 23.27 6.06
N LYS A 16 7.13 23.54 6.29
CA LYS A 16 7.93 24.52 5.54
C LYS A 16 8.67 23.92 4.34
N VAL A 17 8.38 24.42 3.14
CA VAL A 17 9.07 24.12 1.87
C VAL A 17 10.49 24.70 1.88
N LYS A 18 11.46 23.94 1.36
CA LYS A 18 12.89 24.28 1.24
C LYS A 18 13.49 23.61 0.00
N ARG A 19 14.32 24.32 -0.77
CA ARG A 19 15.20 23.73 -1.78
C ARG A 19 16.50 23.25 -1.10
N ILE A 20 16.98 22.04 -1.42
CA ILE A 20 18.15 21.41 -0.80
C ILE A 20 18.85 20.47 -1.77
N SER A 21 20.17 20.26 -1.65
CA SER A 21 20.86 19.17 -2.38
C SER A 21 20.52 17.80 -1.79
N ILE A 22 20.56 16.75 -2.61
CA ILE A 22 20.31 15.39 -2.11
C ILE A 22 21.41 14.94 -1.11
N ARG A 23 22.66 15.42 -1.24
CA ARG A 23 23.73 15.16 -0.26
C ARG A 23 23.41 15.75 1.11
N GLU A 24 23.02 17.03 1.18
CA GLU A 24 22.64 17.68 2.44
C GLU A 24 21.37 17.08 3.03
N LEU A 25 20.41 16.72 2.18
CA LEU A 25 19.19 16.01 2.57
C LEU A 25 19.52 14.70 3.28
N VAL A 26 20.47 13.93 2.75
CA VAL A 26 20.91 12.68 3.38
C VAL A 26 21.70 12.98 4.66
N LYS A 27 22.71 13.87 4.62
CA LYS A 27 23.54 14.24 5.80
C LYS A 27 22.69 14.72 6.99
N ASN A 28 21.76 15.63 6.75
CA ASN A 28 20.99 16.26 7.83
C ASN A 28 19.90 15.33 8.40
N TYR A 29 19.38 14.39 7.60
CA TYR A 29 18.19 13.60 7.94
C TYR A 29 18.40 12.06 8.00
N LYS A 30 19.58 11.49 7.69
CA LYS A 30 19.88 10.06 7.93
C LYS A 30 19.91 9.71 9.42
N LYS A 31 19.21 8.66 9.85
CA LYS A 31 19.06 8.30 11.27
C LYS A 31 20.35 7.74 11.84
N ASP A 32 20.86 6.73 11.16
CA ASP A 32 22.01 5.94 11.54
C ASP A 32 23.11 6.17 10.50
N ASP A 33 24.25 5.51 10.63
CA ASP A 33 25.19 5.37 9.51
C ASP A 33 24.67 4.36 8.47
N PHE A 34 25.35 4.32 7.32
CA PHE A 34 24.94 3.43 6.24
C PHE A 34 25.32 1.99 6.58
N ASP A 35 24.39 1.07 6.35
CA ASP A 35 24.68 -0.36 6.38
C ASP A 35 25.61 -0.79 5.22
N GLU A 36 26.05 -2.05 5.23
CA GLU A 36 26.93 -2.64 4.22
C GLU A 36 26.31 -2.63 2.80
N GLU A 37 24.98 -2.54 2.68
CA GLU A 37 24.28 -2.38 1.39
C GLU A 37 24.17 -0.90 0.94
N GLY A 38 24.62 0.04 1.78
CA GLY A 38 24.61 1.48 1.52
C GLY A 38 23.31 2.19 1.92
N TRP A 39 22.43 1.58 2.72
CA TRP A 39 21.18 2.20 3.17
C TRP A 39 21.29 2.85 4.55
N ALA A 40 20.57 3.97 4.74
CA ALA A 40 20.33 4.56 6.05
C ALA A 40 18.86 4.98 6.20
N ASP A 41 18.27 4.71 7.37
CA ASP A 41 16.88 5.09 7.68
C ASP A 41 16.72 6.63 7.72
N CYS A 42 15.52 7.16 7.45
CA CYS A 42 15.24 8.58 7.70
C CYS A 42 14.93 8.82 9.19
N LYS A 43 15.53 9.85 9.81
CA LYS A 43 15.24 10.29 11.20
C LYS A 43 13.74 10.68 11.30
N LYS A 44 12.93 9.85 11.96
CA LYS A 44 11.47 9.68 11.70
C LYS A 44 10.55 10.85 12.13
N ASP A 45 10.98 11.70 13.05
CA ASP A 45 10.18 12.78 13.65
C ASP A 45 9.92 14.00 12.76
N ARG A 46 10.92 14.47 12.01
CA ARG A 46 10.65 15.50 11.00
C ARG A 46 9.82 14.85 9.91
N SER A 47 8.67 15.46 9.61
CA SER A 47 7.89 15.15 8.43
C SER A 47 8.71 15.58 7.20
N LEU A 48 9.58 14.70 6.71
CA LEU A 48 10.50 14.97 5.60
C LEU A 48 9.93 14.53 4.25
N GLU A 49 9.93 15.46 3.30
CA GLU A 49 8.85 15.51 2.33
C GLU A 49 9.29 16.07 0.94
N ILE A 50 9.95 15.29 0.07
CA ILE A 50 10.42 15.69 -1.28
C ILE A 50 9.33 15.85 -2.40
N LEU A 51 9.40 16.81 -3.32
CA LEU A 51 8.36 16.99 -4.37
C LEU A 51 8.29 15.75 -5.29
N SER A 52 7.11 15.38 -5.78
CA SER A 52 6.85 14.10 -6.47
C SER A 52 5.70 14.22 -7.48
N LEU A 53 5.66 13.27 -8.42
CA LEU A 53 4.59 13.10 -9.41
C LEU A 53 3.79 11.83 -9.09
N ASN A 54 2.46 11.94 -9.03
CA ASN A 54 1.60 10.76 -8.98
C ASN A 54 1.46 10.15 -10.39
N PRO A 55 1.96 8.93 -10.66
CA PRO A 55 2.05 8.39 -12.02
C PRO A 55 0.70 8.06 -12.66
N GLU A 56 -0.36 7.85 -11.87
CA GLU A 56 -1.69 7.56 -12.41
C GLU A 56 -2.38 8.84 -12.90
N THR A 57 -2.35 9.89 -12.09
CA THR A 57 -3.04 11.16 -12.34
C THR A 57 -2.20 12.17 -13.12
N LEU A 58 -0.88 11.96 -13.26
CA LEU A 58 0.08 12.92 -13.83
C LEU A 58 0.03 14.27 -13.12
N LYS A 59 -0.19 14.24 -11.80
CA LYS A 59 -0.39 15.42 -10.97
C LYS A 59 0.67 15.51 -9.88
N LEU A 60 1.03 16.73 -9.52
CA LEU A 60 1.94 16.99 -8.44
C LEU A 60 1.27 16.60 -7.12
N GLU A 61 1.99 15.75 -6.43
CA GLU A 61 1.83 15.40 -5.03
C GLU A 61 3.20 14.78 -4.66
N TRP A 62 3.88 15.40 -3.72
CA TRP A 62 5.05 14.89 -3.04
C TRP A 62 4.70 13.50 -2.37
N ALA A 63 5.61 12.54 -2.04
CA ALA A 63 5.31 11.23 -1.37
C ALA A 63 6.34 10.68 -0.30
N PRO A 64 6.07 10.65 1.04
CA PRO A 64 7.04 10.67 2.20
C PRO A 64 8.42 9.98 2.10
N VAL A 65 9.49 10.57 2.68
CA VAL A 65 10.88 10.06 2.55
C VAL A 65 11.16 9.01 3.63
N LYS A 66 11.31 7.76 3.20
CA LYS A 66 11.45 6.59 4.06
C LYS A 66 12.92 6.33 4.45
N ARG A 67 13.81 6.24 3.45
CA ARG A 67 15.25 5.90 3.62
C ARG A 67 16.11 6.57 2.54
N PHE A 68 17.42 6.56 2.76
CA PHE A 68 18.44 7.03 1.84
C PHE A 68 19.33 5.87 1.38
N LEU A 69 19.70 5.87 0.10
CA LEU A 69 20.75 5.01 -0.46
C LEU A 69 21.97 5.86 -0.79
N LYS A 70 23.16 5.38 -0.47
CA LYS A 70 24.45 5.93 -0.91
C LYS A 70 25.26 4.85 -1.62
N ILE A 71 25.83 5.18 -2.78
CA ILE A 71 26.83 4.35 -3.47
C ILE A 71 28.02 5.22 -3.88
N LYS A 72 29.16 4.58 -4.17
CA LYS A 72 30.24 5.19 -4.96
C LYS A 72 30.19 4.66 -6.40
N ASP A 73 30.41 5.53 -7.38
CA ASP A 73 30.52 5.20 -8.81
C ASP A 73 31.41 6.28 -9.47
N ASN A 74 32.21 5.91 -10.47
CA ASN A 74 33.05 6.88 -11.20
C ASN A 74 32.42 7.35 -12.53
N LYS A 75 31.20 6.89 -12.88
CA LYS A 75 30.49 7.32 -14.09
C LYS A 75 29.06 7.82 -13.82
N ALA A 76 28.69 8.89 -14.52
CA ALA A 76 27.35 9.44 -14.57
C ALA A 76 26.95 9.81 -16.01
N VAL A 77 25.68 10.13 -16.22
CA VAL A 77 25.12 10.56 -17.49
C VAL A 77 24.30 11.82 -17.25
N LYS A 78 24.67 12.91 -17.91
CA LYS A 78 23.93 14.16 -17.97
C LYS A 78 22.90 14.06 -19.11
N VAL A 79 21.66 14.41 -18.84
CA VAL A 79 20.58 14.45 -19.83
C VAL A 79 20.07 15.89 -19.95
N VAL A 80 19.89 16.38 -21.18
CA VAL A 80 19.41 17.75 -21.47
C VAL A 80 18.14 17.67 -22.32
N THR A 81 17.10 18.41 -21.93
CA THR A 81 15.82 18.51 -22.66
C THR A 81 15.76 19.70 -23.62
N GLU A 82 14.79 19.70 -24.54
CA GLU A 82 14.63 20.74 -25.57
C GLU A 82 14.34 22.15 -25.01
N ASP A 83 13.89 22.25 -23.76
CA ASP A 83 13.70 23.48 -22.97
C ASP A 83 14.97 23.96 -22.22
N GLY A 84 16.11 23.29 -22.43
CA GLY A 84 17.42 23.66 -21.88
C GLY A 84 17.69 23.25 -20.44
N LYS A 85 16.72 22.61 -19.76
CA LYS A 85 16.92 22.04 -18.43
C LYS A 85 17.83 20.79 -18.52
N SER A 86 18.57 20.47 -17.45
CA SER A 86 19.38 19.24 -17.37
C SER A 86 19.46 18.66 -15.96
N ALA A 87 19.84 17.37 -15.86
CA ALA A 87 20.09 16.64 -14.61
C ALA A 87 21.11 15.49 -14.82
N LEU A 88 21.82 15.09 -13.77
CA LEU A 88 22.87 14.05 -13.78
C LEU A 88 22.47 12.78 -13.00
N PHE A 89 22.61 11.63 -13.65
CA PHE A 89 22.17 10.31 -13.16
C PHE A 89 23.28 9.26 -13.22
N SER A 90 23.25 8.24 -12.35
CA SER A 90 24.08 7.03 -12.53
C SER A 90 23.59 6.21 -13.74
N PHE A 91 24.51 5.51 -14.41
CA PHE A 91 24.26 4.74 -15.65
C PHE A 91 23.02 3.82 -15.62
N LYS A 92 22.72 3.22 -14.46
CA LYS A 92 21.60 2.29 -14.23
C LYS A 92 20.48 2.88 -13.36
N HIS A 93 20.38 4.20 -13.19
CA HIS A 93 19.20 4.82 -12.60
C HIS A 93 18.02 4.72 -13.59
N PRO A 94 16.79 4.40 -13.13
CA PRO A 94 15.60 4.39 -13.98
C PRO A 94 14.94 5.79 -14.07
N VAL A 95 14.43 6.16 -15.24
CA VAL A 95 13.65 7.40 -15.45
C VAL A 95 12.36 7.13 -16.22
N PRO A 96 11.28 7.90 -15.95
CA PRO A 96 10.01 7.77 -16.66
C PRO A 96 10.09 8.40 -18.05
N VAL A 97 9.80 7.61 -19.08
CA VAL A 97 9.64 8.06 -20.47
C VAL A 97 8.17 7.91 -20.86
N TYR A 98 7.58 8.93 -21.47
CA TYR A 98 6.20 8.88 -21.95
C TYR A 98 6.14 8.33 -23.38
N THR A 99 5.41 7.23 -23.55
CA THR A 99 5.31 6.44 -24.79
C THR A 99 3.85 6.28 -25.22
N PRO A 100 3.55 5.75 -26.43
CA PRO A 100 2.18 5.48 -26.86
C PRO A 100 1.39 4.56 -25.92
N GLU A 101 2.06 3.75 -25.10
CA GLU A 101 1.44 2.89 -24.07
C GLU A 101 1.40 3.55 -22.66
N GLY A 102 1.75 4.83 -22.54
CA GLY A 102 1.85 5.57 -21.28
C GLY A 102 3.29 5.67 -20.75
N ILE A 103 3.44 5.91 -19.43
CA ILE A 103 4.77 5.95 -18.80
C ILE A 103 5.40 4.56 -18.82
N LYS A 104 6.60 4.46 -19.38
CA LYS A 104 7.50 3.30 -19.24
C LYS A 104 8.78 3.72 -18.52
N MET A 105 9.33 2.81 -17.73
CA MET A 105 10.64 3.01 -17.10
C MET A 105 11.74 2.55 -18.05
N LYS A 106 12.64 3.45 -18.45
CA LYS A 106 13.93 3.10 -19.08
C LYS A 106 15.06 3.31 -18.07
N PHE A 107 16.16 2.56 -18.16
CA PHE A 107 17.39 2.99 -17.51
C PHE A 107 18.03 4.13 -18.31
N VAL A 108 18.78 5.01 -17.65
CA VAL A 108 19.39 6.17 -18.31
C VAL A 108 20.34 5.78 -19.45
N LYS A 109 21.07 4.66 -19.33
CA LYS A 109 21.86 4.08 -20.43
C LYS A 109 21.07 3.62 -21.66
N ASP A 110 19.74 3.47 -21.54
CA ASP A 110 18.83 2.97 -22.59
C ASP A 110 17.94 4.10 -23.16
N LEU A 111 18.22 5.36 -22.79
CA LEU A 111 17.59 6.54 -23.34
C LEU A 111 18.14 6.88 -24.73
N GLN A 112 17.30 7.47 -25.56
CA GLN A 112 17.65 7.91 -26.91
C GLN A 112 17.19 9.34 -27.15
N LYS A 113 17.89 10.07 -28.03
CA LYS A 113 17.52 11.42 -28.45
C LYS A 113 16.12 11.40 -29.06
N GLY A 114 15.22 12.26 -28.58
CA GLY A 114 13.80 12.26 -28.94
C GLY A 114 12.87 11.42 -28.06
N ASP A 115 13.37 10.64 -27.10
CA ASP A 115 12.55 10.13 -25.98
C ASP A 115 11.88 11.31 -25.26
N CYS A 116 10.62 11.13 -24.84
CA CYS A 116 9.83 12.19 -24.21
C CYS A 116 9.86 12.02 -22.68
N LEU A 117 10.62 12.88 -22.00
CA LEU A 117 10.67 12.93 -20.54
C LEU A 117 9.53 13.79 -19.98
N LEU A 118 9.16 13.51 -18.72
CA LEU A 118 8.15 14.28 -17.99
C LEU A 118 8.86 15.40 -17.22
N ILE A 119 8.48 16.65 -17.49
CA ILE A 119 9.02 17.84 -16.84
C ILE A 119 7.89 18.62 -16.14
N PHE A 120 8.16 19.12 -14.94
CA PHE A 120 7.23 19.91 -14.12
C PHE A 120 6.69 21.16 -14.84
N LYS A 121 5.35 21.26 -14.94
CA LYS A 121 4.59 22.30 -15.66
C LYS A 121 3.99 23.37 -14.75
N LYS A 122 3.27 22.92 -13.71
CA LYS A 122 2.49 23.76 -12.81
C LYS A 122 2.25 23.04 -11.49
N ALA A 123 2.09 23.79 -10.39
CA ALA A 123 1.59 23.25 -9.13
C ALA A 123 0.08 23.47 -9.00
N ASP A 124 -0.69 22.42 -8.68
CA ASP A 124 -2.06 22.54 -8.16
C ASP A 124 -2.05 23.32 -6.81
N GLU A 125 -3.17 23.96 -6.45
CA GLU A 125 -3.27 24.81 -5.23
C GLU A 125 -2.88 24.12 -3.92
N ASN A 126 -3.07 22.80 -3.85
CA ASN A 126 -2.75 21.99 -2.66
C ASN A 126 -1.25 21.92 -2.32
N ILE A 127 -0.37 22.30 -3.25
CA ILE A 127 1.09 22.35 -3.09
C ILE A 127 1.53 23.57 -2.25
N TYR A 128 0.80 24.68 -2.35
CA TYR A 128 1.13 25.98 -1.77
C TYR A 128 0.87 26.03 -0.25
N SER A 129 1.11 27.20 0.35
CA SER A 129 0.43 27.59 1.59
C SER A 129 -0.87 28.32 1.27
N LYS A 130 -1.81 28.28 2.22
CA LYS A 130 -3.00 29.15 2.23
C LYS A 130 -2.88 30.31 3.22
N GLU A 131 -1.91 30.21 4.12
CA GLU A 131 -1.62 31.24 5.12
C GLU A 131 -0.60 32.24 4.56
N TYR A 132 -0.92 33.53 4.58
CA TYR A 132 0.09 34.59 4.41
C TYR A 132 1.18 34.40 5.48
N GLN A 133 2.44 34.40 5.04
CA GLN A 133 3.55 34.08 5.92
C GLN A 133 3.96 35.30 6.73
N LYS A 134 4.23 35.12 8.04
CA LYS A 134 4.61 36.21 8.93
C LYS A 134 6.10 36.17 9.27
N PHE A 135 6.76 37.32 9.12
CA PHE A 135 8.17 37.50 9.45
C PHE A 135 8.37 38.86 10.11
N GLU A 136 9.18 38.89 11.16
CA GLU A 136 9.18 39.97 12.16
C GLU A 136 7.74 40.38 12.51
N ASP A 137 7.32 41.62 12.30
CA ASP A 137 5.93 42.06 12.52
C ASP A 137 5.10 42.09 11.23
N PHE A 138 5.72 41.83 10.08
CA PHE A 138 5.09 41.87 8.77
C PHE A 138 4.25 40.62 8.45
N VAL A 139 3.25 40.83 7.60
CA VAL A 139 2.51 39.79 6.90
C VAL A 139 2.90 39.87 5.44
N LEU A 140 3.41 38.78 4.87
CA LEU A 140 3.72 38.70 3.45
C LEU A 140 2.45 38.41 2.65
N ASP A 141 1.71 39.48 2.38
CA ASP A 141 0.59 39.56 1.45
C ASP A 141 1.06 39.97 0.04
N GLU A 142 0.12 40.14 -0.87
CA GLU A 142 0.37 40.56 -2.26
C GLU A 142 1.06 41.92 -2.34
N ASP A 143 0.68 42.91 -1.53
CA ASP A 143 1.20 44.28 -1.63
C ASP A 143 2.64 44.37 -1.10
N LEU A 144 2.95 43.72 0.02
CA LEU A 144 4.33 43.57 0.47
C LEU A 144 5.16 42.74 -0.53
N ALA A 145 4.57 41.72 -1.16
CA ALA A 145 5.27 40.94 -2.18
C ALA A 145 5.57 41.71 -3.46
N LYS A 146 4.75 42.69 -3.87
CA LYS A 146 5.06 43.62 -4.97
C LYS A 146 6.29 44.46 -4.66
N ILE A 147 6.32 45.08 -3.48
CA ILE A 147 7.47 45.87 -2.99
C ILE A 147 8.74 44.99 -3.00
N LEU A 148 8.67 43.79 -2.43
CA LEU A 148 9.81 42.89 -2.32
C LEU A 148 10.24 42.26 -3.66
N GLY A 149 9.31 42.04 -4.59
CA GLY A 149 9.61 41.59 -5.95
C GLY A 149 10.48 42.60 -6.69
N TYR A 150 10.04 43.87 -6.70
CA TYR A 150 10.78 44.96 -7.34
C TYR A 150 12.11 45.24 -6.60
N PHE A 151 12.12 45.16 -5.26
CA PHE A 151 13.34 45.34 -4.46
C PHE A 151 14.40 44.26 -4.73
N VAL A 152 14.01 42.99 -4.86
CA VAL A 152 14.94 41.90 -5.15
C VAL A 152 15.41 41.92 -6.62
N ALA A 153 14.65 42.56 -7.52
CA ALA A 153 15.07 42.84 -8.89
C ALA A 153 16.08 44.01 -8.98
N ASP A 154 15.70 45.22 -8.55
CA ASP A 154 16.56 46.42 -8.72
C ASP A 154 16.62 47.39 -7.52
N GLY A 155 16.44 46.85 -6.31
CA GLY A 155 16.71 47.54 -5.05
C GLY A 155 18.10 47.27 -4.47
N ASN A 156 18.48 48.06 -3.46
CA ASN A 156 19.72 47.92 -2.68
C ASN A 156 19.46 48.28 -1.20
N TYR A 157 20.26 47.74 -0.28
CA TYR A 157 20.26 48.17 1.12
C TYR A 157 21.24 49.32 1.34
N LEU A 158 20.83 50.31 2.12
CA LEU A 158 21.71 51.33 2.66
C LEU A 158 22.32 50.81 3.97
N PHE A 159 23.63 50.97 4.18
CA PHE A 159 24.32 50.48 5.39
C PHE A 159 24.86 51.60 6.28
N GLU A 160 25.12 51.27 7.54
CA GLU A 160 25.93 52.07 8.45
C GLU A 160 27.41 52.03 8.05
N SER A 161 28.01 53.21 7.93
CA SER A 161 29.45 53.41 7.79
C SER A 161 30.04 53.72 9.17
N ARG A 162 30.68 52.73 9.80
CA ARG A 162 31.60 53.00 10.91
C ARG A 162 32.97 53.27 10.33
N LYS A 163 33.66 54.31 10.80
CA LYS A 163 35.11 54.44 10.55
C LYS A 163 35.80 53.20 11.15
N GLU A 164 36.97 52.86 10.61
CA GLU A 164 37.88 51.79 11.09
C GLU A 164 37.45 50.32 10.86
N TYR A 165 36.30 50.02 10.21
CA TYR A 165 35.95 48.64 9.84
C TYR A 165 35.71 48.45 8.33
N SER A 166 36.33 47.41 7.78
CA SER A 166 36.25 47.00 6.36
C SER A 166 34.96 46.25 5.98
N HIS A 167 34.07 46.02 6.95
CA HIS A 167 32.83 45.26 6.78
C HIS A 167 31.63 46.20 6.90
N PHE A 168 30.68 46.07 5.98
CA PHE A 168 29.42 46.83 6.00
C PHE A 168 28.69 46.62 7.34
N GLY A 169 28.24 47.71 7.96
CA GLY A 169 27.49 47.67 9.22
C GLY A 169 26.07 47.11 9.08
N GLU A 170 25.20 47.35 10.07
CA GLU A 170 23.79 46.97 9.92
C GLU A 170 23.08 47.87 8.88
N PRO A 171 22.07 47.36 8.15
CA PRO A 171 21.33 48.17 7.20
C PRO A 171 20.46 49.24 7.88
N LYS A 172 20.45 50.45 7.33
CA LYS A 172 19.74 51.64 7.84
C LYS A 172 18.58 52.13 6.95
N GLY A 173 18.41 51.54 5.77
CA GLY A 173 17.34 51.92 4.85
C GLY A 173 17.33 51.09 3.57
N LEU A 174 16.35 51.37 2.72
CA LEU A 174 16.17 50.76 1.40
C LEU A 174 16.36 51.81 0.30
N GLN A 175 16.89 51.40 -0.84
CA GLN A 175 16.91 52.15 -2.09
C GLN A 175 16.26 51.31 -3.19
N PHE A 176 15.40 51.91 -4.00
CA PHE A 176 14.85 51.33 -5.22
C PHE A 176 15.35 52.12 -6.43
N THR A 177 15.58 51.46 -7.56
CA THR A 177 16.04 52.08 -8.81
C THR A 177 14.96 51.99 -9.89
N PHE A 178 14.67 53.11 -10.55
CA PHE A 178 13.74 53.18 -11.67
C PHE A 178 14.40 53.90 -12.84
N LYS A 179 14.17 53.43 -14.06
CA LYS A 179 14.61 54.12 -15.29
C LYS A 179 13.62 55.26 -15.57
N THR A 180 14.04 56.39 -16.16
CA THR A 180 13.16 57.56 -16.39
C THR A 180 11.87 57.26 -17.17
N GLY A 181 11.83 56.21 -18.00
CA GLY A 181 10.61 55.76 -18.67
C GLY A 181 9.61 54.97 -17.81
N ASP A 182 9.93 54.69 -16.54
CA ASP A 182 9.19 53.74 -15.68
C ASP A 182 8.48 54.42 -14.50
N LYS A 183 7.88 55.58 -14.75
CA LYS A 183 7.15 56.37 -13.74
C LYS A 183 5.93 55.65 -13.16
N GLU A 184 5.32 54.70 -13.89
CA GLU A 184 4.22 53.88 -13.39
C GLU A 184 4.69 53.04 -12.18
N ASN A 185 5.80 52.31 -12.32
CA ASN A 185 6.32 51.48 -11.23
C ASN A 185 6.86 52.34 -10.07
N LEU A 186 7.44 53.51 -10.36
CA LEU A 186 7.88 54.48 -9.34
C LEU A 186 6.71 54.89 -8.43
N GLU A 187 5.63 55.44 -9.00
CA GLU A 187 4.45 55.87 -8.23
C GLU A 187 3.72 54.68 -7.60
N GLN A 188 3.68 53.52 -8.24
CA GLN A 188 3.07 52.32 -7.68
C GLN A 188 3.83 51.81 -6.44
N ILE A 189 5.18 51.78 -6.47
CA ILE A 189 6.01 51.40 -5.32
C ILE A 189 5.91 52.45 -4.20
N LYS A 190 5.90 53.74 -4.56
CA LYS A 190 5.69 54.88 -3.64
C LYS A 190 4.34 54.81 -2.92
N PHE A 191 3.26 54.52 -3.65
CA PHE A 191 1.93 54.24 -3.09
C PHE A 191 1.93 53.00 -2.18
N LEU A 192 2.52 51.88 -2.64
CA LEU A 192 2.57 50.64 -1.86
C LEU A 192 3.37 50.81 -0.56
N ILE A 193 4.49 51.54 -0.57
CA ILE A 193 5.27 51.84 0.65
C ILE A 193 4.45 52.69 1.62
N LYS A 194 3.75 53.72 1.14
CA LYS A 194 2.83 54.50 1.99
C LYS A 194 1.70 53.63 2.55
N LYS A 195 1.14 52.71 1.77
CA LYS A 195 0.05 51.81 2.18
C LYS A 195 0.49 50.74 3.19
N VAL A 196 1.65 50.10 2.97
CA VAL A 196 2.10 48.90 3.72
C VAL A 196 2.96 49.27 4.92
N PHE A 197 3.75 50.34 4.84
CA PHE A 197 4.66 50.77 5.91
C PHE A 197 4.25 52.07 6.61
N ASN A 198 3.26 52.82 6.08
CA ASN A 198 2.88 54.16 6.55
C ASN A 198 4.07 55.15 6.62
N LEU A 199 4.96 55.08 5.63
CA LEU A 199 6.13 55.95 5.53
C LEU A 199 6.03 56.89 4.32
N SER A 200 6.52 58.12 4.49
CA SER A 200 6.98 58.95 3.38
C SER A 200 8.29 58.38 2.81
N VAL A 201 8.58 58.71 1.55
CA VAL A 201 9.78 58.25 0.84
C VAL A 201 10.49 59.45 0.23
N HIS A 202 11.82 59.44 0.22
CA HIS A 202 12.60 60.48 -0.44
C HIS A 202 12.89 60.04 -1.87
N GLU A 203 12.28 60.73 -2.83
CA GLU A 203 12.58 60.57 -4.25
C GLU A 203 13.76 61.46 -4.64
N LYS A 204 14.68 60.95 -5.46
CA LYS A 204 15.82 61.70 -5.99
C LYS A 204 16.13 61.22 -7.41
N GLN A 205 16.07 62.12 -8.38
CA GLN A 205 16.57 61.86 -9.72
C GLN A 205 18.10 61.98 -9.72
N ASP A 206 18.81 61.03 -10.34
CA ASP A 206 20.22 61.19 -10.71
C ASP A 206 20.30 61.41 -12.23
N PRO A 207 20.57 62.64 -12.70
CA PRO A 207 20.56 62.95 -14.12
C PRO A 207 21.67 62.21 -14.88
N ARG A 208 22.77 61.80 -14.22
CA ARG A 208 23.93 61.15 -14.86
C ARG A 208 23.62 59.75 -15.38
N TYR A 209 22.66 59.07 -14.75
CA TYR A 209 22.23 57.72 -15.10
C TYR A 209 20.77 57.68 -15.60
N ASN A 210 20.17 58.85 -15.84
CA ASN A 210 18.76 59.01 -16.25
C ASN A 210 17.81 58.08 -15.48
N SER A 211 17.96 58.09 -14.15
CA SER A 211 17.31 57.16 -13.24
C SER A 211 16.76 57.89 -12.01
N TYR A 212 15.63 57.40 -11.50
CA TYR A 212 15.02 57.85 -10.25
C TYR A 212 15.35 56.85 -9.14
N TYR A 213 15.82 57.38 -8.01
CA TYR A 213 16.01 56.62 -6.78
C TYR A 213 14.94 56.96 -5.76
N LEU A 214 14.36 55.93 -5.16
CA LEU A 214 13.38 56.07 -4.08
C LEU A 214 14.01 55.48 -2.81
N TYR A 215 14.24 56.35 -1.82
CA TYR A 215 14.88 56.01 -0.56
C TYR A 215 13.85 55.89 0.57
N VAL A 216 13.94 54.79 1.33
CA VAL A 216 13.14 54.54 2.53
C VAL A 216 14.09 54.51 3.73
N TYR A 217 14.23 55.65 4.40
CA TYR A 217 15.07 55.82 5.58
C TYR A 217 14.40 55.28 6.84
N ASN A 218 14.24 53.95 6.91
CA ASN A 218 13.79 53.27 8.12
C ASN A 218 14.68 52.05 8.42
N THR A 219 15.55 52.24 9.42
CA THR A 219 16.49 51.23 9.93
C THR A 219 15.79 49.98 10.43
N GLU A 220 14.66 50.11 11.12
CA GLU A 220 13.93 48.96 11.66
C GLU A 220 13.38 48.08 10.52
N ILE A 221 12.75 48.68 9.52
CA ILE A 221 12.26 47.93 8.34
C ILE A 221 13.43 47.31 7.58
N ALA A 222 14.50 48.07 7.32
CA ALA A 222 15.65 47.56 6.57
C ALA A 222 16.30 46.34 7.24
N ARG A 223 16.54 46.39 8.56
CA ARG A 223 17.06 45.24 9.33
C ARG A 223 16.08 44.06 9.35
N LYS A 224 14.77 44.31 9.46
CA LYS A 224 13.74 43.25 9.43
C LYS A 224 13.67 42.55 8.06
N LEU A 225 13.74 43.28 6.93
CA LEU A 225 13.75 42.70 5.58
C LEU A 225 15.05 41.94 5.27
N TYR A 226 16.20 42.53 5.62
CA TYR A 226 17.52 41.91 5.40
C TYR A 226 17.64 40.58 6.15
N LYS A 227 17.25 40.57 7.44
CA LYS A 227 17.23 39.37 8.29
C LYS A 227 16.23 38.30 7.82
N ALA A 228 15.21 38.67 7.05
CA ALA A 228 14.28 37.75 6.42
C ALA A 228 14.82 37.12 5.12
N GLY A 229 15.94 37.61 4.59
CA GLY A 229 16.63 37.06 3.42
C GLY A 229 16.16 37.61 2.07
N PHE A 230 15.50 38.77 2.03
CA PHE A 230 15.18 39.45 0.77
C PHE A 230 16.41 40.21 0.26
N LEU A 231 17.27 39.52 -0.49
CA LEU A 231 18.54 40.02 -1.01
C LEU A 231 18.53 40.00 -2.56
N LYS A 232 19.31 40.89 -3.21
CA LYS A 232 19.44 40.97 -4.68
C LYS A 232 20.16 39.75 -5.31
N TYR A 233 20.91 39.00 -4.51
CA TYR A 233 21.73 37.86 -4.94
C TYR A 233 21.58 36.68 -3.98
N GLY A 234 21.92 35.47 -4.45
CA GLY A 234 21.77 34.22 -3.72
C GLY A 234 20.36 33.62 -3.80
N ARG A 235 20.03 32.77 -2.81
CA ARG A 235 18.75 32.05 -2.77
C ARG A 235 17.61 32.95 -2.33
N LEU A 236 16.46 32.81 -2.99
CA LEU A 236 15.22 33.47 -2.55
C LEU A 236 14.78 32.92 -1.19
N PRO A 237 14.26 33.78 -0.29
CA PRO A 237 13.96 33.36 1.07
C PRO A 237 12.84 32.33 1.08
N GLN A 238 13.01 31.27 1.88
CA GLN A 238 12.09 30.12 1.95
C GLN A 238 10.63 30.53 2.19
N ILE A 239 10.38 31.73 2.73
CA ILE A 239 9.05 32.30 2.93
C ILE A 239 8.24 32.44 1.63
N LEU A 240 8.87 32.76 0.48
CA LEU A 240 8.19 32.85 -0.81
C LEU A 240 7.66 31.48 -1.25
N PHE A 241 8.49 30.44 -1.19
CA PHE A 241 8.10 29.04 -1.43
C PHE A 241 7.04 28.50 -0.44
N ASN A 242 6.75 29.25 0.63
CA ASN A 242 5.73 28.95 1.62
C ASN A 242 4.56 29.95 1.61
N SER A 243 4.45 30.79 0.60
CA SER A 243 3.35 31.78 0.48
C SER A 243 2.19 31.25 -0.40
N PRO A 244 1.03 31.93 -0.38
CA PRO A 244 -0.04 31.71 -1.35
C PRO A 244 0.42 31.96 -2.80
N LYS A 245 -0.29 31.35 -3.76
CA LYS A 245 0.02 31.47 -5.19
C LYS A 245 0.00 32.93 -5.66
N SER A 246 -0.99 33.70 -5.23
CA SER A 246 -1.16 35.14 -5.53
C SER A 246 0.00 36.01 -5.04
N VAL A 247 0.57 35.71 -3.88
CA VAL A 247 1.76 36.36 -3.33
C VAL A 247 3.00 36.06 -4.18
N ILE A 248 3.18 34.80 -4.60
CA ILE A 248 4.28 34.40 -5.48
C ILE A 248 4.11 35.02 -6.88
N GLU A 249 2.89 35.10 -7.39
CA GLU A 249 2.58 35.78 -8.66
C GLU A 249 2.86 37.28 -8.59
N SER A 250 2.48 37.94 -7.48
CA SER A 250 2.75 39.37 -7.23
C SER A 250 4.25 39.65 -7.13
N PHE A 251 5.00 38.79 -6.42
CA PHE A 251 6.47 38.87 -6.35
C PHE A 251 7.11 38.70 -7.73
N LEU A 252 6.72 37.67 -8.49
CA LEU A 252 7.30 37.40 -9.81
C LEU A 252 6.90 38.43 -10.87
N GLU A 253 5.71 39.02 -10.79
CA GLU A 253 5.33 40.14 -11.65
C GLU A 253 6.23 41.35 -11.39
N PHE A 254 6.39 41.75 -10.13
CA PHE A 254 7.17 42.95 -9.80
C PHE A 254 8.68 42.74 -9.92
N TYR A 255 9.16 41.51 -9.73
CA TYR A 255 10.51 41.14 -10.12
C TYR A 255 10.73 41.32 -11.64
N PHE A 256 9.77 40.86 -12.45
CA PHE A 256 9.82 41.05 -13.91
C PHE A 256 9.63 42.52 -14.31
N ARG A 257 8.91 43.34 -13.55
CA ARG A 257 8.82 44.80 -13.79
C ARG A 257 10.18 45.48 -13.65
N GLY A 258 11.02 45.09 -12.67
CA GLY A 258 12.36 45.66 -12.47
C GLY A 258 13.45 45.14 -13.44
N ASP A 259 13.57 43.81 -13.58
CA ASP A 259 14.68 43.13 -14.27
C ASP A 259 14.25 42.37 -15.56
N GLY A 260 12.98 42.52 -15.98
CA GLY A 260 12.43 41.83 -17.15
C GLY A 260 12.56 42.62 -18.46
N TYR A 261 12.99 41.94 -19.53
CA TYR A 261 13.06 42.51 -20.87
C TYR A 261 11.76 42.28 -21.64
N GLU A 262 10.87 43.28 -21.61
CA GLU A 262 9.50 43.22 -22.16
C GLU A 262 9.46 42.73 -23.62
N ARG A 263 10.34 43.25 -24.49
CA ARG A 263 10.43 42.93 -25.93
C ARG A 263 10.56 41.44 -26.27
N ARG A 264 11.04 40.62 -25.33
CA ARG A 264 11.22 39.16 -25.50
C ARG A 264 10.65 38.32 -24.37
N LYS A 265 10.12 38.94 -23.30
CA LYS A 265 9.73 38.28 -22.05
C LYS A 265 10.85 37.37 -21.51
N GLU A 266 12.06 37.93 -21.41
CA GLU A 266 13.25 37.25 -20.89
C GLU A 266 13.86 37.98 -19.68
N ILE A 267 14.48 37.24 -18.76
CA ILE A 267 15.22 37.76 -17.60
C ILE A 267 16.68 37.32 -17.76
N HIS A 268 17.65 38.22 -17.49
CA HIS A 268 19.09 37.96 -17.65
C HIS A 268 19.77 38.12 -16.29
N LEU A 269 20.30 37.03 -15.76
CA LEU A 269 20.86 36.97 -14.42
C LEU A 269 22.32 36.54 -14.49
N ASN A 270 23.15 37.02 -13.58
CA ASN A 270 24.52 36.51 -13.39
C ASN A 270 24.61 35.54 -12.19
N ASP A 271 23.53 35.42 -11.41
CA ASP A 271 23.42 34.55 -10.25
C ASP A 271 22.72 33.22 -10.60
N LEU A 272 23.44 32.12 -10.42
CA LEU A 272 22.97 30.77 -10.71
C LEU A 272 21.91 30.26 -9.71
N GLU A 273 21.95 30.72 -8.46
CA GLU A 273 21.04 30.25 -7.42
C GLU A 273 19.70 30.97 -7.47
N LEU A 274 19.71 32.28 -7.64
CA LEU A 274 18.54 33.12 -7.89
C LEU A 274 17.84 32.70 -9.18
N SER A 275 18.58 32.48 -10.26
CA SER A 275 18.00 32.03 -11.54
C SER A 275 17.37 30.63 -11.43
N ARG A 276 17.95 29.71 -10.67
CA ARG A 276 17.34 28.40 -10.37
C ARG A 276 16.07 28.52 -9.51
N ASP A 277 16.04 29.42 -8.52
CA ASP A 277 14.85 29.67 -7.70
C ASP A 277 13.72 30.32 -8.52
N LEU A 278 14.04 31.27 -9.40
CA LEU A 278 13.06 31.91 -10.28
C LEU A 278 12.49 30.91 -11.31
N VAL A 279 13.33 30.10 -11.98
CA VAL A 279 12.88 29.00 -12.87
C VAL A 279 11.86 28.10 -12.17
N LEU A 280 12.11 27.81 -10.89
CA LEU A 280 11.28 26.96 -10.06
C LEU A 280 9.98 27.65 -9.63
N LEU A 281 10.01 28.91 -9.17
CA LEU A 281 8.81 29.67 -8.80
C LEU A 281 7.90 29.94 -10.01
N PHE A 282 8.46 30.27 -11.18
CA PHE A 282 7.69 30.37 -12.43
C PHE A 282 7.02 29.04 -12.81
N SER A 283 7.72 27.91 -12.62
CA SER A 283 7.15 26.57 -12.83
C SER A 283 6.12 26.20 -11.76
N PHE A 284 6.18 26.76 -10.54
CA PHE A 284 5.11 26.64 -9.54
C PHE A 284 3.83 27.28 -10.05
N ILE A 285 3.86 28.58 -10.37
CA ILE A 285 2.67 29.36 -10.76
C ILE A 285 2.07 28.98 -12.12
N GLY A 286 2.64 27.96 -12.80
CA GLY A 286 2.15 27.43 -14.05
C GLY A 286 2.60 28.20 -15.29
N LYS A 287 3.70 28.95 -15.18
CA LYS A 287 4.38 29.65 -16.28
C LYS A 287 5.76 29.00 -16.53
N PRO A 288 5.83 27.70 -16.87
CA PRO A 288 7.09 26.96 -16.93
C PRO A 288 8.00 27.51 -18.03
N VAL A 289 9.26 27.71 -17.68
CA VAL A 289 10.21 28.49 -18.49
C VAL A 289 11.17 27.61 -19.29
N THR A 290 11.65 28.14 -20.41
CA THR A 290 12.88 27.66 -21.05
C THR A 290 14.08 28.31 -20.36
N TYR A 291 15.12 27.53 -20.07
CA TYR A 291 16.24 27.94 -19.24
C TYR A 291 17.57 27.72 -19.96
N LYS A 292 18.41 28.75 -20.06
CA LYS A 292 19.74 28.64 -20.65
C LYS A 292 20.81 29.06 -19.64
N VAL A 293 21.49 28.08 -19.06
CA VAL A 293 22.69 28.28 -18.24
C VAL A 293 23.88 28.58 -19.15
N ARG A 294 24.69 29.58 -18.76
CA ARG A 294 26.11 29.73 -19.13
C ARG A 294 26.90 29.98 -17.86
N GLU A 295 28.22 29.92 -17.97
CA GLU A 295 29.18 30.11 -16.87
C GLU A 295 28.92 31.40 -16.07
N LYS A 296 28.88 32.56 -16.73
CA LYS A 296 28.76 33.89 -16.10
C LYS A 296 27.41 34.59 -16.33
N SER A 297 26.45 33.92 -16.98
CA SER A 297 25.12 34.49 -17.25
C SER A 297 24.09 33.40 -17.55
N GLN A 298 22.94 33.48 -16.91
CA GLN A 298 21.80 32.58 -17.07
C GLN A 298 20.60 33.37 -17.64
N ARG A 299 19.84 32.77 -18.55
CA ARG A 299 18.67 33.40 -19.16
C ARG A 299 17.41 32.57 -18.95
N ILE A 300 16.36 33.24 -18.49
CA ILE A 300 15.04 32.69 -18.25
C ILE A 300 14.11 33.23 -19.34
N TYR A 301 13.48 32.35 -20.11
CA TYR A 301 12.58 32.71 -21.20
C TYR A 301 11.13 32.38 -20.82
N LEU A 302 10.32 33.42 -20.59
CA LEU A 302 8.91 33.33 -20.21
C LEU A 302 8.02 33.19 -21.46
N GLN A 303 8.19 32.08 -22.19
CA GLN A 303 7.48 31.78 -23.45
C GLN A 303 5.97 31.54 -23.24
N HIS A 304 5.04 32.27 -23.87
CA HIS A 304 5.01 33.72 -24.12
C HIS A 304 3.66 34.24 -23.64
N LEU A 305 3.65 35.26 -22.78
CA LEU A 305 2.44 36.01 -22.49
C LEU A 305 2.07 36.85 -23.72
N LYS A 306 1.05 36.38 -24.47
CA LYS A 306 0.58 36.85 -25.78
C LYS A 306 1.55 36.60 -26.94
N SER A 307 1.09 35.85 -27.95
CA SER A 307 1.73 35.76 -29.28
C SER A 307 1.43 37.01 -30.11
N GLY A 308 2.20 38.07 -29.93
CA GLY A 308 2.11 39.28 -30.75
C GLY A 308 2.55 39.01 -32.21
N ALA A 309 1.80 39.55 -33.16
CA ALA A 309 2.06 39.36 -34.60
C ALA A 309 3.30 40.14 -35.10
N LYS A 310 3.73 39.84 -36.33
CA LYS A 310 4.69 40.66 -37.10
C LYS A 310 4.15 40.93 -38.51
N ARG A 311 4.71 41.96 -39.14
CA ARG A 311 4.26 42.66 -40.36
C ARG A 311 3.83 41.79 -41.57
N ASN A 312 4.23 40.52 -41.67
CA ASN A 312 3.88 39.62 -42.77
C ASN A 312 2.95 38.45 -42.32
N GLY A 313 2.05 38.71 -41.36
CA GLY A 313 0.93 37.83 -40.98
C GLY A 313 1.26 36.55 -40.19
N ASN A 314 2.45 35.98 -40.32
CA ASN A 314 2.78 34.65 -39.79
C ASN A 314 3.68 34.65 -38.54
N ILE A 315 3.07 34.51 -37.35
CA ILE A 315 3.73 33.91 -36.17
C ILE A 315 2.70 33.07 -35.40
N ASN A 316 2.90 31.75 -35.31
CA ASN A 316 2.45 31.00 -34.13
C ASN A 316 3.17 29.65 -33.95
N THR A 317 4.27 29.64 -33.21
CA THR A 317 4.91 28.40 -32.74
C THR A 317 4.47 28.17 -31.30
N PRO A 318 3.66 27.13 -30.99
CA PRO A 318 3.01 26.97 -29.67
C PRO A 318 4.01 26.84 -28.51
N ILE A 319 3.62 27.18 -27.28
CA ILE A 319 4.49 27.13 -26.10
C ILE A 319 5.00 25.70 -25.87
N LEU A 320 6.28 25.49 -25.50
CA LEU A 320 6.85 24.14 -25.35
C LEU A 320 6.06 23.27 -24.35
N ALA A 321 5.64 23.85 -23.23
CA ALA A 321 4.83 23.17 -22.22
C ALA A 321 3.35 22.92 -22.63
N GLU A 322 2.96 23.41 -23.81
CA GLU A 322 1.65 23.18 -24.46
C GLU A 322 1.77 22.35 -25.74
N ARG A 323 2.94 21.76 -26.00
CA ARG A 323 3.14 20.80 -27.09
C ARG A 323 3.01 19.36 -26.59
N VAL A 324 2.56 18.51 -27.51
CA VAL A 324 2.63 17.04 -27.40
C VAL A 324 3.31 16.46 -28.64
N PRO A 325 3.90 15.27 -28.58
CA PRO A 325 4.37 14.56 -29.77
C PRO A 325 3.25 14.34 -30.80
N GLY A 326 3.58 14.41 -32.09
CA GLY A 326 2.61 14.29 -33.19
C GLY A 326 1.89 12.92 -33.25
N TRP A 327 2.44 11.88 -32.62
CA TRP A 327 1.74 10.60 -32.44
C TRP A 327 0.58 10.65 -31.42
N MET A 328 0.43 11.75 -30.67
CA MET A 328 -0.72 12.02 -29.79
C MET A 328 -1.87 12.75 -30.51
N ALA A 329 -1.73 13.05 -31.81
CA ALA A 329 -2.82 13.55 -32.64
C ALA A 329 -3.74 12.40 -33.07
N ALA A 330 -5.06 12.63 -33.09
CA ALA A 330 -6.05 11.63 -33.50
C ALA A 330 -5.91 11.22 -34.98
N SER A 331 -5.40 12.13 -35.81
CA SER A 331 -4.88 11.83 -37.15
C SER A 331 -3.83 12.86 -37.52
N THR A 332 -2.71 12.41 -38.11
CA THR A 332 -1.70 13.29 -38.69
C THR A 332 -2.16 13.97 -39.98
N TYR A 333 -3.15 13.39 -40.68
CA TYR A 333 -3.71 13.97 -41.91
C TYR A 333 -4.65 15.15 -41.63
N LYS A 334 -5.27 15.21 -40.44
CA LYS A 334 -6.11 16.35 -40.02
C LYS A 334 -5.33 17.65 -39.81
N VAL A 335 -4.01 17.57 -39.57
CA VAL A 335 -3.17 18.73 -39.26
C VAL A 335 -2.12 18.88 -40.36
N PRO A 336 -2.22 19.89 -41.25
CA PRO A 336 -1.33 20.04 -42.40
C PRO A 336 0.16 19.94 -42.03
N GLY A 337 0.89 19.08 -42.74
CA GLY A 337 2.33 18.88 -42.54
C GLY A 337 2.76 18.16 -41.24
N LEU A 338 1.83 17.64 -40.42
CA LEU A 338 2.18 16.99 -39.16
C LEU A 338 2.76 15.57 -39.37
N LYS A 339 4.02 15.37 -38.98
CA LYS A 339 4.66 14.04 -38.88
C LYS A 339 4.60 13.54 -37.43
N LYS A 340 4.37 12.23 -37.22
CA LYS A 340 4.29 11.59 -35.89
C LYS A 340 5.50 11.88 -34.97
N SER A 341 6.68 12.12 -35.56
CA SER A 341 7.94 12.43 -34.87
C SER A 341 8.11 13.90 -34.46
N ARG A 342 7.33 14.85 -35.01
CA ARG A 342 7.36 16.27 -34.63
C ARG A 342 6.65 16.52 -33.29
N MET A 343 6.77 17.74 -32.77
CA MET A 343 5.93 18.24 -31.67
C MET A 343 4.82 19.13 -32.26
N VAL A 344 3.62 19.11 -31.68
CA VAL A 344 2.44 19.87 -32.13
C VAL A 344 1.75 20.52 -30.94
N GLY A 345 1.25 21.74 -31.09
CA GLY A 345 0.55 22.46 -30.03
C GLY A 345 -0.83 21.89 -29.74
N LEU A 346 -1.24 21.88 -28.48
CA LEU A 346 -2.57 21.46 -28.05
C LEU A 346 -3.66 22.33 -28.70
N ALA A 347 -3.46 23.66 -28.78
CA ALA A 347 -4.36 24.57 -29.50
C ALA A 347 -4.41 24.28 -31.02
N THR A 348 -3.33 23.76 -31.62
CA THR A 348 -3.32 23.31 -33.02
C THR A 348 -4.16 22.04 -33.20
N LEU A 349 -4.03 21.07 -32.27
CA LEU A 349 -4.89 19.89 -32.25
C LEU A 349 -6.37 20.23 -31.99
N GLU A 350 -6.63 21.32 -31.28
CA GLU A 350 -7.97 21.84 -30.99
C GLU A 350 -8.58 22.46 -32.26
N LYS A 351 -7.87 23.39 -32.93
CA LYS A 351 -8.29 24.02 -34.20
C LYS A 351 -8.67 23.01 -35.28
N TYR A 352 -7.93 21.91 -35.41
CA TYR A 352 -8.15 20.88 -36.44
C TYR A 352 -8.98 19.67 -35.95
N ASN A 353 -9.60 19.75 -34.76
CA ASN A 353 -10.36 18.67 -34.14
C ASN A 353 -9.62 17.30 -34.19
N ALA A 354 -8.37 17.33 -33.74
CA ALA A 354 -7.38 16.26 -33.79
C ALA A 354 -6.81 15.91 -32.40
N ASN A 355 -7.45 16.35 -31.32
CA ASN A 355 -7.09 15.96 -29.96
C ASN A 355 -7.41 14.48 -29.67
N THR A 356 -6.63 13.86 -28.79
CA THR A 356 -6.88 12.52 -28.22
C THR A 356 -7.15 12.63 -26.73
N LYS A 357 -7.62 11.54 -26.11
CA LYS A 357 -7.76 11.47 -24.65
C LYS A 357 -6.41 11.62 -23.96
N GLU A 358 -5.37 11.15 -24.62
CA GLU A 358 -3.98 11.18 -24.18
C GLU A 358 -3.37 12.60 -24.32
N SER A 359 -3.66 13.35 -25.40
CA SER A 359 -3.20 14.74 -25.53
C SER A 359 -3.90 15.64 -24.51
N LEU A 360 -5.21 15.46 -24.30
CA LEU A 360 -5.98 16.15 -23.26
C LEU A 360 -5.46 15.78 -21.86
N LYS A 361 -5.11 14.51 -21.59
CA LYS A 361 -4.49 14.14 -20.31
C LYS A 361 -3.21 14.92 -20.03
N ILE A 362 -2.40 15.23 -21.06
CA ILE A 362 -1.20 16.09 -20.91
C ILE A 362 -1.56 17.58 -20.77
N LYS A 363 -2.60 18.07 -21.48
CA LYS A 363 -3.15 19.44 -21.31
C LYS A 363 -3.45 19.73 -19.84
N ASP A 364 -4.17 18.81 -19.18
CA ASP A 364 -4.69 18.97 -17.82
C ASP A 364 -3.68 18.65 -16.70
N SER A 365 -2.63 17.89 -17.03
CA SER A 365 -1.59 17.43 -16.09
C SER A 365 -0.68 18.53 -15.55
N ASP A 366 0.09 18.19 -14.51
CA ASP A 366 1.09 19.07 -13.89
C ASP A 366 2.50 18.86 -14.47
N ILE A 367 2.59 18.11 -15.57
CA ILE A 367 3.81 17.93 -16.35
C ILE A 367 3.56 18.30 -17.81
N TYR A 368 4.65 18.59 -18.52
CA TYR A 368 4.68 18.59 -19.98
C TYR A 368 5.70 17.56 -20.46
N LEU A 369 5.65 17.25 -21.76
CA LEU A 369 6.55 16.31 -22.38
C LEU A 369 7.65 17.08 -23.11
N ALA A 370 8.88 16.94 -22.64
CA ALA A 370 10.05 17.53 -23.27
C ALA A 370 10.92 16.42 -23.86
N LYS A 371 11.34 16.57 -25.13
CA LYS A 371 12.25 15.62 -25.76
C LYS A 371 13.66 15.76 -25.24
N ILE A 372 14.34 14.62 -25.09
CA ILE A 372 15.79 14.59 -24.89
C ILE A 372 16.46 15.17 -26.14
N LYS A 373 17.20 16.26 -25.94
CA LYS A 373 18.01 16.94 -26.95
C LYS A 373 19.42 16.36 -27.02
N GLU A 374 19.99 16.01 -25.87
CA GLU A 374 21.40 15.70 -25.67
C GLU A 374 21.58 14.72 -24.50
N ILE A 375 22.53 13.80 -24.63
CA ILE A 375 22.94 12.83 -23.61
C ILE A 375 24.47 12.86 -23.59
N GLU A 376 25.05 13.10 -22.42
CA GLU A 376 26.50 13.27 -22.24
C GLU A 376 26.97 12.33 -21.11
N VAL A 377 27.89 11.41 -21.40
CA VAL A 377 28.50 10.55 -20.39
C VAL A 377 29.65 11.30 -19.71
N ARG A 378 29.64 11.36 -18.38
CA ARG A 378 30.71 11.92 -17.56
C ARG A 378 31.41 10.81 -16.80
N GLN A 379 32.73 10.83 -16.85
CA GLN A 379 33.61 9.98 -16.07
C GLN A 379 34.47 10.87 -15.16
N TRP A 380 34.82 10.35 -13.98
CA TRP A 380 35.76 10.97 -13.06
C TRP A 380 36.89 9.97 -12.76
N GLU A 381 38.06 10.48 -12.39
CA GLU A 381 39.19 9.67 -11.93
C GLU A 381 38.79 8.92 -10.64
N GLU A 382 38.37 9.66 -9.61
CA GLU A 382 37.89 9.08 -8.36
C GLU A 382 36.39 8.72 -8.35
N PRO A 383 35.99 7.61 -7.71
CA PRO A 383 34.59 7.25 -7.47
C PRO A 383 33.86 8.24 -6.55
N LYS A 384 32.87 8.97 -7.07
CA LYS A 384 32.10 9.97 -6.34
C LYS A 384 30.88 9.35 -5.67
N GLU A 385 30.39 9.99 -4.61
CA GLU A 385 29.18 9.54 -3.92
C GLU A 385 27.91 9.99 -4.65
N LEU A 386 27.02 9.03 -4.93
CA LEU A 386 25.70 9.24 -5.53
C LEU A 386 24.61 8.72 -4.59
N TYR A 387 23.48 9.42 -4.59
CA TYR A 387 22.43 9.26 -3.59
C TYR A 387 21.06 8.99 -4.24
N ASP A 388 20.18 8.26 -3.54
CA ASP A 388 18.78 8.07 -3.91
C ASP A 388 17.87 8.08 -2.67
N VAL A 389 16.58 8.33 -2.86
CA VAL A 389 15.58 8.53 -1.80
C VAL A 389 14.45 7.51 -1.90
N GLU A 390 14.41 6.51 -1.01
CA GLU A 390 13.25 5.61 -0.92
C GLU A 390 12.03 6.40 -0.44
N LEU A 391 10.94 6.31 -1.20
CA LEU A 391 9.69 7.02 -0.97
C LEU A 391 8.61 6.03 -0.51
N GLU A 392 7.71 6.47 0.36
CA GLU A 392 6.64 5.64 0.89
C GLU A 392 5.53 5.34 -0.15
N LYS A 393 5.32 6.25 -1.11
CA LYS A 393 4.47 6.07 -2.31
C LYS A 393 5.08 6.72 -3.58
N ASN A 394 4.35 6.66 -4.70
CA ASN A 394 4.57 7.29 -6.01
C ASN A 394 5.85 6.91 -6.77
N HIS A 395 6.98 6.73 -6.08
CA HIS A 395 8.29 6.35 -6.63
C HIS A 395 8.92 7.32 -7.63
N LEU A 396 8.26 8.45 -7.93
CA LEU A 396 8.74 9.50 -8.84
C LEU A 396 8.96 10.82 -8.10
N PHE A 397 10.20 11.24 -7.84
CA PHE A 397 10.49 12.55 -7.23
C PHE A 397 10.87 13.61 -8.28
N ILE A 398 10.90 14.89 -7.88
CA ILE A 398 11.11 16.04 -8.77
C ILE A 398 12.35 16.84 -8.35
N HIS A 399 13.27 17.03 -9.30
CA HIS A 399 14.45 17.88 -9.17
C HIS A 399 14.08 19.37 -9.19
N SER A 400 14.91 20.27 -8.66
CA SER A 400 14.66 21.72 -8.64
C SER A 400 14.46 22.35 -10.02
N LEU A 401 15.06 21.79 -11.08
CA LEU A 401 14.82 22.21 -12.46
C LEU A 401 13.59 21.55 -13.12
N GLY A 402 12.91 20.64 -12.43
CA GLY A 402 11.64 20.03 -12.86
C GLY A 402 11.72 18.65 -13.49
N PHE A 403 12.90 18.02 -13.58
CA PHE A 403 13.02 16.60 -13.99
C PHE A 403 12.28 15.67 -13.03
N VAL A 404 11.55 14.70 -13.58
CA VAL A 404 10.90 13.63 -12.80
C VAL A 404 11.75 12.36 -12.87
N SER A 405 12.08 11.76 -11.71
CA SER A 405 13.10 10.70 -11.59
C SER A 405 12.64 9.58 -10.65
N PHE A 406 13.05 8.32 -10.90
CA PHE A 406 12.48 7.15 -10.20
C PHE A 406 13.47 6.53 -9.20
N ASN A 407 13.02 6.35 -7.96
CA ASN A 407 13.87 5.79 -6.91
C ASN A 407 14.01 4.26 -7.00
N CYS A 408 15.25 3.75 -6.99
CA CYS A 408 15.49 2.38 -7.39
C CYS A 408 15.40 1.36 -6.25
N CYS A 409 14.22 0.73 -6.12
CA CYS A 409 14.06 -0.51 -5.36
C CYS A 409 14.39 -1.73 -6.24
N ARG A 410 15.66 -2.16 -6.31
CA ARG A 410 16.02 -3.43 -6.99
C ARG A 410 17.16 -4.18 -6.32
N LEU A 411 16.86 -5.42 -5.90
CA LEU A 411 17.86 -6.40 -5.48
C LEU A 411 18.88 -6.65 -6.62
N ARG A 412 20.18 -6.67 -6.29
CA ARG A 412 21.13 -7.49 -7.05
C ARG A 412 20.86 -8.95 -6.63
N ILE A 413 20.33 -9.76 -7.54
CA ILE A 413 20.32 -11.22 -7.35
C ILE A 413 21.71 -11.72 -7.75
N ASP A 414 22.40 -12.39 -6.82
CA ASP A 414 23.66 -13.07 -7.11
C ASP A 414 23.38 -14.34 -7.93
N ASN A 415 23.88 -14.39 -9.16
CA ASN A 415 23.69 -15.54 -10.05
C ASN A 415 24.35 -16.83 -9.54
N ARG A 416 25.26 -16.77 -8.56
CA ARG A 416 25.77 -17.97 -7.86
C ARG A 416 24.73 -18.59 -6.92
N LYS A 417 23.75 -17.81 -6.44
CA LYS A 417 22.63 -18.32 -5.64
C LYS A 417 21.52 -18.96 -6.48
N LEU A 418 21.75 -19.10 -7.80
CA LEU A 418 21.05 -20.05 -8.64
C LEU A 418 21.43 -21.52 -8.34
N GLU A 419 21.98 -21.83 -7.15
CA GLU A 419 22.32 -23.16 -6.66
C GLU A 419 21.41 -23.77 -5.55
N LYS A 420 20.38 -23.09 -5.03
CA LYS A 420 19.31 -23.78 -4.23
C LYS A 420 17.89 -23.56 -4.79
N ARG A 421 17.27 -24.61 -5.36
CA ARG A 421 15.93 -24.70 -6.01
C ARG A 421 15.08 -25.72 -5.23
N GLY A 422 13.75 -25.77 -5.30
CA GLY A 422 12.78 -24.85 -5.92
C GLY A 422 11.46 -25.54 -6.34
N GLY A 423 10.31 -24.86 -6.19
CA GLY A 423 8.98 -25.31 -6.65
C GLY A 423 8.12 -26.01 -5.59
N GLY A 424 6.81 -26.13 -5.86
CA GLY A 424 5.82 -26.77 -4.98
C GLY A 424 4.99 -27.86 -5.69
N LEU A 425 4.36 -28.73 -4.88
CA LEU A 425 3.91 -30.10 -5.23
C LEU A 425 3.19 -30.27 -6.58
N PHE A 426 2.25 -29.37 -6.93
CA PHE A 426 1.42 -29.48 -8.14
C PHE A 426 1.51 -28.27 -9.08
N GLY A 427 2.49 -27.37 -8.89
CA GLY A 427 2.55 -26.08 -9.59
C GLY A 427 3.95 -25.63 -10.04
N ALA A 428 4.97 -26.46 -9.88
CA ALA A 428 6.33 -26.14 -10.30
C ALA A 428 6.51 -26.20 -11.83
N SER A 429 7.28 -25.27 -12.38
CA SER A 429 7.98 -25.52 -13.65
C SER A 429 8.90 -26.75 -13.46
N PRO A 430 8.98 -27.69 -14.42
CA PRO A 430 9.06 -29.14 -14.16
C PRO A 430 10.40 -29.62 -13.60
N LEU A 431 10.63 -29.34 -12.32
CA LEU A 431 11.93 -29.41 -11.64
C LEU A 431 11.83 -29.84 -10.15
N THR A 432 10.63 -30.26 -9.73
CA THR A 432 10.34 -30.89 -8.42
C THR A 432 9.00 -31.64 -8.49
N GLY A 433 8.71 -32.43 -7.46
CA GLY A 433 7.60 -33.35 -7.28
C GLY A 433 7.94 -34.31 -6.14
N SER A 434 7.36 -35.51 -6.15
CA SER A 434 7.81 -36.63 -5.28
C SER A 434 8.59 -37.66 -6.11
N ILE A 435 9.61 -38.30 -5.51
CA ILE A 435 10.24 -39.50 -6.11
C ILE A 435 9.39 -40.77 -5.93
N GLY A 436 8.43 -40.73 -5.01
CA GLY A 436 7.61 -41.85 -4.61
C GLY A 436 6.91 -41.57 -3.29
N VAL A 437 5.71 -42.14 -3.17
CA VAL A 437 4.93 -42.19 -1.93
C VAL A 437 5.08 -43.60 -1.36
N VAL A 438 5.40 -43.71 -0.07
CA VAL A 438 5.17 -44.93 0.72
C VAL A 438 4.02 -44.64 1.68
N THR A 439 3.05 -45.54 1.76
CA THR A 439 1.82 -45.34 2.53
C THR A 439 1.77 -46.32 3.69
N ILE A 440 1.77 -45.81 4.91
CA ILE A 440 1.72 -46.61 6.13
C ILE A 440 0.29 -47.13 6.34
N ASN A 441 0.16 -48.45 6.48
CA ASN A 441 -1.10 -49.15 6.68
C ASN A 441 -1.51 -49.14 8.16
N MET A 442 -2.14 -48.05 8.62
CA MET A 442 -2.47 -47.84 10.03
C MET A 442 -3.41 -48.91 10.64
N PRO A 443 -4.42 -49.48 9.93
CA PRO A 443 -5.30 -50.52 10.48
C PRO A 443 -4.54 -51.71 11.04
N ARG A 444 -3.54 -52.19 10.29
CA ARG A 444 -2.67 -53.30 10.72
C ARG A 444 -1.81 -52.93 11.93
N ILE A 445 -1.36 -51.68 12.05
CA ILE A 445 -0.66 -51.23 13.26
C ILE A 445 -1.61 -51.28 14.46
N GLY A 446 -2.83 -50.76 14.31
CA GLY A 446 -3.84 -50.77 15.36
C GLY A 446 -4.15 -52.18 15.86
N TYR A 447 -4.49 -53.09 14.94
CA TYR A 447 -4.82 -54.49 15.25
C TYR A 447 -3.67 -55.29 15.90
N LEU A 448 -2.41 -54.95 15.62
CA LEU A 448 -1.24 -55.65 16.15
C LEU A 448 -0.65 -55.01 17.42
N SER A 449 -1.26 -53.94 17.96
CA SER A 449 -0.74 -53.21 19.12
C SER A 449 -1.61 -53.48 20.35
N LYS A 450 -0.99 -53.77 21.50
CA LYS A 450 -1.70 -53.95 22.78
C LYS A 450 -1.60 -52.70 23.65
N THR A 451 -0.55 -51.91 23.47
CA THR A 451 -0.33 -50.62 24.14
C THR A 451 -0.07 -49.49 23.14
N GLU A 452 -0.27 -48.24 23.55
CA GLU A 452 0.02 -47.08 22.71
C GLU A 452 1.53 -46.96 22.41
N LYS A 453 2.38 -47.47 23.31
CA LYS A 453 3.82 -47.60 23.07
C LYS A 453 4.10 -48.55 21.90
N ASP A 454 3.50 -49.74 21.90
CA ASP A 454 3.67 -50.73 20.81
C ASP A 454 3.27 -50.11 19.45
N PHE A 455 2.19 -49.33 19.44
CA PHE A 455 1.70 -48.67 18.23
C PHE A 455 2.74 -47.69 17.68
N PHE A 456 3.32 -46.84 18.54
CA PHE A 456 4.35 -45.89 18.11
C PHE A 456 5.67 -46.55 17.72
N GLU A 457 6.11 -47.61 18.42
CA GLU A 457 7.32 -48.37 18.04
C GLU A 457 7.14 -49.08 16.69
N ARG A 458 5.96 -49.67 16.43
CA ARG A 458 5.61 -50.26 15.12
C ARG A 458 5.51 -49.21 14.02
N LEU A 459 4.95 -48.04 14.31
CA LEU A 459 4.85 -46.93 13.37
C LEU A 459 6.24 -46.37 13.02
N GLU A 460 7.12 -46.19 14.02
CA GLU A 460 8.50 -45.77 13.83
C GLU A 460 9.25 -46.74 12.92
N TYR A 461 9.22 -48.04 13.23
CA TYR A 461 9.85 -49.08 12.42
C TYR A 461 9.36 -49.09 10.96
N LEU A 462 8.05 -48.95 10.73
CA LEU A 462 7.50 -48.88 9.36
C LEU A 462 7.84 -47.56 8.64
N MET A 463 7.99 -46.45 9.37
CA MET A 463 8.46 -45.19 8.82
C MET A 463 9.96 -45.24 8.48
N GLU A 464 10.77 -45.96 9.26
CA GLU A 464 12.18 -46.20 8.97
C GLU A 464 12.37 -47.05 7.71
N LEU A 465 11.63 -48.17 7.60
CA LEU A 465 11.59 -48.95 6.35
C LEU A 465 11.10 -48.12 5.15
N ALA A 466 10.17 -47.18 5.36
CA ALA A 466 9.74 -46.25 4.32
C ALA A 466 10.84 -45.23 3.94
N LYS A 467 11.63 -44.73 4.91
CA LYS A 467 12.82 -43.89 4.70
C LYS A 467 13.83 -44.62 3.82
N GLU A 468 14.19 -45.85 4.21
CA GLU A 468 15.13 -46.69 3.47
C GLU A 468 14.65 -47.00 2.06
N SER A 469 13.40 -47.45 1.90
CA SER A 469 12.80 -47.76 0.60
C SER A 469 12.84 -46.56 -0.37
N LEU A 470 12.51 -45.36 0.12
CA LEU A 470 12.55 -44.14 -0.67
C LEU A 470 13.99 -43.73 -1.03
N GLU A 471 14.96 -43.92 -0.15
CA GLU A 471 16.38 -43.61 -0.44
C GLU A 471 17.06 -44.66 -1.33
N ILE A 472 16.68 -45.94 -1.24
CA ILE A 472 17.05 -46.97 -2.23
C ILE A 472 16.47 -46.59 -3.60
N LYS A 473 15.18 -46.22 -3.65
CA LYS A 473 14.54 -45.74 -4.89
C LYS A 473 15.24 -44.49 -5.43
N ARG A 474 15.67 -43.55 -4.57
CA ARG A 474 16.43 -42.36 -4.96
C ARG A 474 17.76 -42.72 -5.60
N LYS A 475 18.54 -43.63 -4.99
CA LYS A 475 19.81 -44.16 -5.55
C LYS A 475 19.60 -44.82 -6.92
N ILE A 476 18.54 -45.62 -7.07
CA ILE A 476 18.17 -46.26 -8.34
C ILE A 476 17.77 -45.22 -9.41
N LEU A 477 16.94 -44.23 -9.06
CA LEU A 477 16.52 -43.17 -9.98
C LEU A 477 17.70 -42.31 -10.45
N GLU A 478 18.65 -41.96 -9.59
CA GLU A 478 19.90 -41.31 -9.98
C GLU A 478 20.68 -42.18 -10.98
N ARG A 479 20.92 -43.46 -10.67
CA ARG A 479 21.64 -44.40 -11.54
C ARG A 479 20.99 -44.53 -12.92
N LEU A 480 19.69 -44.80 -12.98
CA LEU A 480 18.94 -44.95 -14.24
C LEU A 480 18.89 -43.64 -15.05
N THR A 481 18.83 -42.49 -14.37
CA THR A 481 18.92 -41.18 -15.04
C THR A 481 20.32 -40.94 -15.60
N GLU A 482 21.37 -41.38 -14.90
CA GLU A 482 22.75 -41.29 -15.38
C GLU A 482 22.99 -42.24 -16.59
N SER A 483 22.46 -43.46 -16.55
CA SER A 483 22.46 -44.42 -17.67
C SER A 483 21.54 -44.03 -18.85
N ASN A 484 21.08 -42.77 -18.92
CA ASN A 484 20.19 -42.22 -19.96
C ASN A 484 18.79 -42.87 -20.08
N LEU A 485 18.39 -43.77 -19.19
CA LEU A 485 17.09 -44.47 -19.24
C LEU A 485 15.89 -43.57 -18.87
N TYR A 486 16.16 -42.38 -18.30
CA TYR A 486 15.18 -41.30 -18.17
C TYR A 486 15.64 -40.04 -18.93
N PRO A 487 15.68 -40.04 -20.28
CA PRO A 487 16.36 -39.01 -21.06
C PRO A 487 15.68 -37.62 -20.91
N TYR A 488 14.35 -37.58 -20.85
CA TYR A 488 13.60 -36.34 -20.60
C TYR A 488 13.90 -35.76 -19.20
N SER A 489 13.90 -36.61 -18.16
CA SER A 489 14.25 -36.20 -16.80
C SER A 489 15.71 -35.73 -16.73
N LYS A 490 16.65 -36.49 -17.32
CA LYS A 490 18.07 -36.13 -17.44
C LYS A 490 18.23 -34.75 -18.07
N PHE A 491 17.50 -34.48 -19.15
CA PHE A 491 17.48 -33.18 -19.81
C PHE A 491 16.96 -32.07 -18.90
N TYR A 492 15.74 -32.14 -18.37
CA TYR A 492 15.18 -31.04 -17.57
C TYR A 492 15.95 -30.82 -16.25
N LEU A 493 16.32 -31.90 -15.57
CA LEU A 493 17.01 -31.90 -14.29
C LEU A 493 18.54 -31.65 -14.41
N ARG A 494 19.10 -31.47 -15.62
CA ARG A 494 20.53 -31.17 -15.85
C ARG A 494 21.07 -29.98 -15.02
N ASN A 495 20.23 -28.99 -14.77
CA ASN A 495 20.54 -27.78 -13.98
C ASN A 495 20.39 -27.98 -12.44
N ILE A 496 20.10 -29.21 -12.03
CA ILE A 496 20.06 -29.67 -10.63
C ILE A 496 21.24 -30.62 -10.41
N LYS A 497 21.50 -31.55 -11.36
CA LYS A 497 22.73 -32.36 -11.40
C LYS A 497 23.99 -31.51 -11.35
N LYS A 498 24.12 -30.48 -12.21
CA LYS A 498 25.29 -29.55 -12.24
C LYS A 498 25.59 -28.76 -10.95
N ARG A 499 24.73 -28.91 -9.92
CA ARG A 499 24.57 -28.01 -8.77
C ARG A 499 24.58 -28.77 -7.43
N PHE A 500 24.10 -30.01 -7.43
CA PHE A 500 24.05 -30.89 -6.27
C PHE A 500 24.68 -32.27 -6.52
N ASN A 501 25.27 -32.49 -7.70
CA ASN A 501 25.69 -33.78 -8.24
C ASN A 501 24.59 -34.87 -8.31
N GLN A 502 23.33 -34.48 -8.12
CA GLN A 502 22.14 -35.34 -8.11
C GLN A 502 21.02 -34.69 -8.94
N TYR A 503 20.34 -35.47 -9.78
CA TYR A 503 19.21 -35.03 -10.61
C TYR A 503 17.96 -34.74 -9.79
N TRP A 504 17.64 -35.62 -8.83
CA TRP A 504 16.36 -35.67 -8.12
C TRP A 504 16.34 -34.90 -6.80
N LYS A 505 17.43 -34.22 -6.43
CA LYS A 505 17.63 -33.60 -5.09
C LYS A 505 16.49 -32.70 -4.59
N ASN A 506 15.78 -32.01 -5.49
CA ASN A 506 14.66 -31.14 -5.11
C ASN A 506 13.38 -31.91 -4.74
N HIS A 507 13.24 -33.18 -5.17
CA HIS A 507 12.00 -33.95 -5.08
C HIS A 507 11.87 -34.61 -3.71
N PHE A 508 10.65 -34.60 -3.16
CA PHE A 508 10.32 -35.16 -1.86
C PHE A 508 10.38 -36.70 -1.86
N SER A 509 10.88 -37.27 -0.76
CA SER A 509 10.58 -38.63 -0.31
C SER A 509 9.26 -38.54 0.48
N THR A 510 8.14 -38.96 -0.11
CA THR A 510 6.83 -38.75 0.52
C THR A 510 6.43 -39.97 1.33
N ILE A 511 6.05 -39.75 2.59
CA ILE A 511 5.42 -40.78 3.42
C ILE A 511 4.01 -40.30 3.74
N GLY A 512 3.03 -41.13 3.45
CA GLY A 512 1.63 -40.89 3.82
C GLY A 512 1.06 -42.03 4.63
N LEU A 513 -0.23 -41.97 4.91
CA LEU A 513 -0.93 -42.98 5.70
C LEU A 513 -2.31 -43.30 5.12
N ILE A 514 -2.88 -44.42 5.54
CA ILE A 514 -4.23 -44.85 5.17
C ILE A 514 -4.93 -45.52 6.36
N GLY A 515 -6.27 -45.45 6.40
CA GLY A 515 -7.09 -46.23 7.32
C GLY A 515 -6.96 -45.82 8.78
N MET A 516 -6.69 -44.55 9.09
CA MET A 516 -6.56 -44.13 10.50
C MET A 516 -7.86 -44.34 11.28
N ASN A 517 -9.01 -44.28 10.62
CA ASN A 517 -10.29 -44.66 11.24
C ASN A 517 -10.30 -46.12 11.68
N GLU A 518 -10.00 -47.06 10.77
CA GLU A 518 -9.96 -48.48 11.14
C GLU A 518 -8.78 -48.79 12.08
N ALA A 519 -7.72 -47.99 12.10
CA ALA A 519 -6.67 -48.07 13.11
C ALA A 519 -7.17 -47.72 14.51
N CYS A 520 -7.97 -46.65 14.65
CA CYS A 520 -8.66 -46.33 15.90
C CYS A 520 -9.62 -47.46 16.30
N ILE A 521 -10.40 -48.01 15.36
CA ILE A 521 -11.38 -49.07 15.67
C ILE A 521 -10.65 -50.34 16.14
N ASN A 522 -9.64 -50.81 15.41
CA ASN A 522 -8.92 -52.04 15.76
C ASN A 522 -8.04 -51.91 17.02
N PHE A 523 -7.70 -50.69 17.46
CA PHE A 523 -6.83 -50.47 18.63
C PHE A 523 -7.59 -50.01 19.89
N LEU A 524 -8.53 -49.08 19.74
CA LEU A 524 -9.27 -48.44 20.85
C LEU A 524 -10.70 -48.98 20.99
N ASN A 525 -11.19 -49.75 20.01
CA ASN A 525 -12.62 -50.06 19.82
C ASN A 525 -13.48 -48.78 19.70
N LYS A 526 -12.94 -47.76 19.01
CA LYS A 526 -13.57 -46.44 18.74
C LYS A 526 -13.21 -45.93 17.35
N ASP A 527 -14.14 -45.31 16.64
CA ASP A 527 -13.89 -44.64 15.36
C ASP A 527 -13.12 -43.29 15.52
N ILE A 528 -12.70 -42.68 14.41
CA ILE A 528 -11.96 -41.40 14.39
C ILE A 528 -12.82 -40.15 14.65
N GLY A 529 -14.15 -40.26 14.59
CA GLY A 529 -15.08 -39.20 14.97
C GLY A 529 -15.29 -39.11 16.49
N SER A 530 -15.10 -40.23 17.20
CA SER A 530 -15.02 -40.24 18.66
C SER A 530 -13.91 -39.32 19.19
N LYS A 531 -14.11 -38.71 20.37
CA LYS A 531 -13.09 -37.83 21.00
C LYS A 531 -11.77 -38.56 21.28
N GLU A 532 -11.83 -39.85 21.62
CA GLU A 532 -10.66 -40.68 21.89
C GLU A 532 -9.90 -41.00 20.60
N GLY A 533 -10.61 -41.42 19.55
CA GLY A 533 -10.02 -41.71 18.24
C GLY A 533 -9.48 -40.47 17.53
N GLN A 534 -10.18 -39.33 17.60
CA GLN A 534 -9.68 -38.04 17.10
C GLN A 534 -8.43 -37.62 17.87
N GLY A 535 -8.47 -37.69 19.21
CA GLY A 535 -7.35 -37.36 20.09
C GLY A 535 -6.12 -38.26 19.87
N PHE A 536 -6.32 -39.53 19.54
CA PHE A 536 -5.25 -40.47 19.19
C PHE A 536 -4.68 -40.19 17.79
N ALA A 537 -5.53 -40.01 16.78
CA ALA A 537 -5.11 -39.67 15.42
C ALA A 537 -4.30 -38.36 15.36
N LEU A 538 -4.62 -37.36 16.19
CA LEU A 538 -3.83 -36.13 16.33
C LEU A 538 -2.40 -36.40 16.86
N ARG A 539 -2.23 -37.31 17.83
CA ARG A 539 -0.91 -37.71 18.35
C ARG A 539 -0.12 -38.48 17.29
N VAL A 540 -0.77 -39.40 16.58
CA VAL A 540 -0.17 -40.16 15.46
C VAL A 540 0.32 -39.22 14.35
N LEU A 541 -0.49 -38.24 13.93
CA LEU A 541 -0.11 -37.24 12.94
C LEU A 541 1.10 -36.40 13.37
N ASP A 542 1.15 -35.93 14.61
CA ASP A 542 2.28 -35.14 15.10
C ASP A 542 3.57 -35.97 15.24
N PHE A 543 3.49 -37.21 15.71
CA PHE A 543 4.62 -38.15 15.74
C PHE A 543 5.21 -38.37 14.35
N MET A 544 4.38 -38.69 13.35
CA MET A 544 4.83 -38.84 11.96
C MET A 544 5.51 -37.56 11.44
N ARG A 545 4.97 -36.38 11.75
CA ARG A 545 5.55 -35.09 11.33
C ARG A 545 6.95 -34.92 11.93
N ASP A 546 7.15 -35.22 13.21
CA ASP A 546 8.46 -35.07 13.83
C ASP A 546 9.48 -36.10 13.33
N LYS A 547 9.11 -37.37 13.12
CA LYS A 547 9.98 -38.39 12.51
C LYS A 547 10.43 -38.02 11.08
N LEU A 548 9.52 -37.54 10.23
CA LEU A 548 9.90 -37.04 8.89
C LEU A 548 10.92 -35.90 8.96
N LEU A 549 10.87 -35.10 10.02
CA LEU A 549 11.75 -33.96 10.26
C LEU A 549 13.06 -34.36 10.97
N GLU A 550 13.21 -35.62 11.38
CA GLU A 550 14.48 -36.30 11.68
C GLU A 550 15.10 -36.84 10.37
N PHE A 551 14.32 -37.57 9.57
CA PHE A 551 14.75 -38.15 8.30
C PHE A 551 15.32 -37.11 7.33
N GLN A 552 14.75 -35.89 7.28
CA GLN A 552 15.31 -34.78 6.48
C GLN A 552 16.72 -34.34 6.92
N LYS A 553 17.07 -34.46 8.21
CA LYS A 553 18.39 -34.10 8.73
C LYS A 553 19.42 -35.16 8.30
N GLU A 554 19.10 -36.42 8.52
CA GLU A 554 19.97 -37.58 8.29
C GLU A 554 20.29 -37.77 6.81
N THR A 555 19.25 -37.85 5.98
CA THR A 555 19.36 -38.08 4.53
C THR A 555 19.75 -36.81 3.75
N ASN A 556 19.61 -35.63 4.39
CA ASN A 556 19.73 -34.32 3.74
C ASN A 556 18.81 -34.20 2.50
N ASN A 557 17.70 -34.94 2.46
CA ASN A 557 16.68 -34.91 1.40
C ASN A 557 15.34 -34.38 1.94
N ASN A 558 14.48 -33.91 1.05
CA ASN A 558 13.18 -33.37 1.42
C ASN A 558 12.19 -34.51 1.74
N TYR A 559 11.42 -34.39 2.82
CA TYR A 559 10.34 -35.32 3.20
C TYR A 559 9.06 -34.53 3.48
N ASN A 560 7.90 -35.11 3.17
CA ASN A 560 6.59 -34.54 3.51
C ASN A 560 5.63 -35.63 3.98
N LEU A 561 4.72 -35.25 4.88
CA LEU A 561 3.53 -36.03 5.19
C LEU A 561 2.49 -35.80 4.08
N GLU A 562 1.76 -36.84 3.69
CA GLU A 562 0.67 -36.76 2.72
C GLU A 562 -0.58 -37.47 3.22
N ALA A 563 -1.74 -36.84 3.02
CA ALA A 563 -3.02 -37.53 3.02
C ALA A 563 -3.12 -38.32 1.70
N THR A 564 -2.59 -39.54 1.68
CA THR A 564 -2.50 -40.34 0.46
C THR A 564 -3.89 -40.56 -0.16
N PRO A 565 -4.11 -40.19 -1.44
CA PRO A 565 -5.40 -40.36 -2.12
C PRO A 565 -5.89 -41.81 -2.22
N ALA A 566 -4.95 -42.76 -2.19
CA ALA A 566 -5.18 -44.18 -1.89
C ALA A 566 -6.11 -44.98 -2.82
N GLU A 567 -6.37 -44.52 -4.05
CA GLU A 567 -7.30 -45.11 -5.03
C GLU A 567 -7.23 -46.65 -5.10
N GLY A 568 -6.06 -47.23 -5.36
CA GLY A 568 -5.86 -48.69 -5.34
C GLY A 568 -5.33 -49.26 -4.01
N ALA A 569 -4.74 -48.43 -3.15
CA ALA A 569 -4.16 -48.87 -1.88
C ALA A 569 -5.23 -49.25 -0.84
N SER A 570 -6.33 -48.49 -0.81
CA SER A 570 -7.50 -48.71 0.05
C SER A 570 -8.08 -50.12 -0.09
N PHE A 571 -8.35 -50.55 -1.32
CA PHE A 571 -8.82 -51.90 -1.63
C PHE A 571 -7.75 -52.97 -1.39
N ARG A 572 -6.54 -52.78 -1.94
CA ARG A 572 -5.48 -53.80 -1.91
C ARG A 572 -4.98 -54.12 -0.51
N LEU A 573 -4.84 -53.12 0.37
CA LEU A 573 -4.36 -53.34 1.73
C LEU A 573 -5.43 -54.04 2.58
N ALA A 574 -6.69 -53.60 2.50
CA ALA A 574 -7.80 -54.23 3.22
C ALA A 574 -8.00 -55.70 2.82
N LYS A 575 -7.90 -56.02 1.52
CA LYS A 575 -7.99 -57.42 1.06
C LYS A 575 -6.86 -58.28 1.64
N ILE A 576 -5.61 -57.84 1.53
CA ILE A 576 -4.44 -58.58 2.05
C ILE A 576 -4.49 -58.71 3.59
N ASP A 577 -5.08 -57.72 4.28
CA ASP A 577 -5.30 -57.79 5.71
C ASP A 577 -6.40 -58.78 6.10
N LYS A 578 -7.55 -58.78 5.40
CA LYS A 578 -8.62 -59.77 5.61
C LYS A 578 -8.17 -61.20 5.30
N GLU A 579 -7.32 -61.41 4.30
CA GLU A 579 -6.72 -62.71 3.97
C GLU A 579 -5.77 -63.22 5.08
N LYS A 580 -5.11 -62.33 5.83
CA LYS A 580 -4.10 -62.70 6.85
C LYS A 580 -4.61 -62.65 8.28
N PHE A 581 -5.58 -61.79 8.54
CA PHE A 581 -6.16 -61.52 9.85
C PHE A 581 -7.68 -61.38 9.67
N PRO A 582 -8.46 -62.47 9.52
CA PRO A 582 -9.89 -62.38 9.16
C PRO A 582 -10.73 -61.47 10.09
N GLN A 583 -10.31 -61.34 11.35
CA GLN A 583 -10.95 -60.51 12.38
C GLN A 583 -10.55 -59.02 12.34
N ILE A 584 -9.58 -58.59 11.52
CA ILE A 584 -9.23 -57.17 11.39
C ILE A 584 -10.39 -56.40 10.74
N ILE A 585 -10.84 -55.32 11.36
CA ILE A 585 -12.02 -54.58 10.91
C ILE A 585 -11.65 -53.68 9.73
N CYS A 586 -12.38 -53.80 8.62
CA CYS A 586 -12.27 -52.90 7.46
C CYS A 586 -13.44 -51.90 7.40
N ALA A 587 -13.33 -50.86 6.55
CA ALA A 587 -14.29 -49.73 6.54
C ALA A 587 -15.72 -50.14 6.16
N ASN A 588 -15.88 -51.26 5.47
CA ASN A 588 -17.15 -51.87 5.08
C ASN A 588 -17.34 -53.29 5.62
N GLU A 589 -16.91 -53.54 6.87
CA GLU A 589 -16.94 -54.85 7.54
C GLU A 589 -18.23 -55.66 7.35
N GLU A 590 -19.40 -55.02 7.51
CA GLU A 590 -20.70 -55.69 7.38
C GLU A 590 -21.00 -56.14 5.95
N GLU A 591 -20.68 -55.33 4.95
CA GLU A 591 -20.86 -55.68 3.54
C GLU A 591 -19.82 -56.71 3.09
N PHE A 592 -18.60 -56.64 3.61
CA PHE A 592 -17.58 -57.67 3.38
C PHE A 592 -18.05 -59.05 3.87
N ARG A 593 -18.69 -59.12 5.04
CA ARG A 593 -19.31 -60.37 5.55
C ARG A 593 -20.48 -60.86 4.70
N LYS A 594 -21.11 -59.99 3.91
CA LYS A 594 -22.14 -60.30 2.89
C LYS A 594 -21.54 -60.61 1.50
N GLY A 595 -20.21 -60.64 1.36
CA GLY A 595 -19.50 -60.97 0.13
C GLY A 595 -18.98 -59.77 -0.68
N ALA A 596 -19.09 -58.53 -0.19
CA ALA A 596 -18.55 -57.35 -0.88
C ALA A 596 -17.02 -57.25 -0.79
N SER A 597 -16.41 -56.43 -1.65
CA SER A 597 -14.96 -56.17 -1.61
C SER A 597 -14.56 -55.25 -0.45
N SER A 598 -13.67 -55.72 0.43
CA SER A 598 -13.11 -54.96 1.56
C SER A 598 -12.31 -53.72 1.13
N PHE A 599 -12.48 -52.59 1.81
CA PHE A 599 -11.61 -51.41 1.64
C PHE A 599 -11.31 -50.69 2.98
N TYR A 600 -10.33 -49.79 2.97
CA TYR A 600 -10.01 -48.89 4.09
C TYR A 600 -10.33 -47.43 3.80
N THR A 601 -10.65 -46.67 4.84
CA THR A 601 -10.91 -45.23 4.78
C THR A 601 -9.65 -44.48 4.35
N ASN A 602 -9.79 -43.48 3.48
CA ASN A 602 -8.66 -42.71 2.97
C ASN A 602 -8.00 -41.89 4.09
N SER A 603 -6.68 -42.03 4.28
CA SER A 603 -5.89 -41.20 5.22
C SER A 603 -6.50 -41.13 6.64
N THR A 604 -6.75 -39.93 7.16
CA THR A 604 -7.49 -39.67 8.41
C THR A 604 -8.91 -39.15 8.17
N HIS A 605 -9.53 -39.51 7.04
CA HIS A 605 -10.92 -39.14 6.78
C HIS A 605 -11.86 -39.89 7.73
N LEU A 606 -13.08 -39.36 7.89
CA LEU A 606 -14.21 -40.17 8.38
C LEU A 606 -14.59 -41.24 7.34
N PRO A 607 -15.23 -42.34 7.77
CA PRO A 607 -15.91 -43.26 6.86
C PRO A 607 -16.88 -42.56 5.92
N VAL A 608 -16.96 -43.02 4.67
CA VAL A 608 -17.83 -42.42 3.63
C VAL A 608 -19.33 -42.57 3.91
N ASN A 609 -19.67 -43.46 4.84
CA ASN A 609 -21.02 -43.75 5.34
C ASN A 609 -21.27 -43.18 6.74
N TYR A 610 -20.34 -42.40 7.33
CA TYR A 610 -20.44 -41.95 8.73
C TYR A 610 -21.74 -41.15 8.98
N THR A 611 -21.91 -40.02 8.29
CA THR A 611 -23.08 -39.14 8.42
C THR A 611 -23.47 -38.53 7.08
N ASP A 612 -24.73 -38.10 6.94
CA ASP A 612 -25.22 -37.29 5.80
C ASP A 612 -25.33 -35.79 6.15
N ASP A 613 -25.00 -35.39 7.39
CA ASP A 613 -24.75 -33.99 7.72
C ASP A 613 -23.30 -33.60 7.39
N ILE A 614 -23.16 -32.72 6.39
CA ILE A 614 -21.87 -32.16 6.02
C ILE A 614 -21.22 -31.41 7.19
N PHE A 615 -21.98 -30.75 8.07
CA PHE A 615 -21.40 -29.91 9.13
C PHE A 615 -20.72 -30.75 10.22
N GLU A 616 -21.29 -31.90 10.57
CA GLU A 616 -20.64 -32.89 11.46
C GLU A 616 -19.32 -33.42 10.86
N VAL A 617 -19.31 -33.76 9.55
CA VAL A 617 -18.06 -34.17 8.87
C VAL A 617 -17.00 -33.08 8.96
N LEU A 618 -17.41 -31.83 8.75
CA LEU A 618 -16.49 -30.70 8.73
C LEU A 618 -15.91 -30.40 10.12
N GLU A 619 -16.72 -30.47 11.20
CA GLU A 619 -16.24 -30.30 12.59
C GLU A 619 -15.22 -31.38 12.99
N LEU A 620 -15.53 -32.65 12.72
CA LEU A 620 -14.70 -33.78 13.14
C LEU A 620 -13.40 -33.88 12.33
N GLN A 621 -13.39 -33.42 11.08
CA GLN A 621 -12.20 -33.42 10.23
C GLN A 621 -11.29 -32.20 10.43
N ASP A 622 -11.79 -31.10 10.98
CA ASP A 622 -11.11 -29.80 10.98
C ASP A 622 -9.66 -29.86 11.53
N LEU A 623 -9.56 -30.34 12.77
CA LEU A 623 -8.29 -30.49 13.50
C LEU A 623 -7.34 -31.52 12.88
N LEU A 624 -7.86 -32.51 12.16
CA LEU A 624 -7.06 -33.54 11.50
C LEU A 624 -6.48 -33.01 10.18
N GLN A 625 -7.29 -32.31 9.38
CA GLN A 625 -6.88 -31.75 8.09
C GLN A 625 -5.88 -30.58 8.26
N THR A 626 -5.98 -29.79 9.33
CA THR A 626 -4.99 -28.73 9.62
C THR A 626 -3.60 -29.25 9.99
N LYS A 627 -3.46 -30.49 10.51
CA LYS A 627 -2.15 -31.15 10.70
C LYS A 627 -1.42 -31.38 9.38
N TYR A 628 -2.15 -31.53 8.27
CA TYR A 628 -1.63 -31.43 6.90
C TYR A 628 -1.36 -29.96 6.50
N THR A 629 -0.67 -29.26 7.40
CA THR A 629 -0.08 -27.92 7.26
C THR A 629 -1.01 -26.81 6.75
N GLY A 630 -2.04 -26.48 7.55
CA GLY A 630 -2.69 -25.17 7.52
C GLY A 630 -1.77 -24.05 8.08
N GLY A 631 -1.95 -22.81 7.63
CA GLY A 631 -1.16 -21.64 7.98
C GLY A 631 -1.22 -21.22 9.46
N CYS A 632 -0.22 -20.47 9.93
CA CYS A 632 -0.24 -19.81 11.25
C CYS A 632 0.66 -18.56 11.29
N ILE A 633 0.50 -17.68 12.29
CA ILE A 633 1.23 -16.39 12.42
C ILE A 633 1.94 -16.20 13.77
N GLU A 634 3.01 -15.41 13.81
CA GLU A 634 3.82 -15.17 15.02
C GLU A 634 3.04 -14.38 16.10
N LYS A 635 3.39 -14.57 17.38
CA LYS A 635 2.94 -13.73 18.50
C LYS A 635 3.16 -12.23 18.29
N GLY A 636 2.32 -11.42 18.91
CA GLY A 636 2.35 -9.97 18.86
C GLY A 636 1.75 -9.39 17.58
N ASN A 637 1.13 -10.22 16.73
CA ASN A 637 0.12 -9.76 15.77
C ASN A 637 -1.19 -9.50 16.52
N LYS A 638 -1.96 -8.52 16.04
CA LYS A 638 -3.29 -8.21 16.56
C LYS A 638 -4.38 -8.66 15.59
N VAL A 639 -5.55 -8.96 16.13
CA VAL A 639 -6.75 -9.33 15.40
C VAL A 639 -7.79 -8.26 15.69
N LEU A 640 -8.43 -7.72 14.66
CA LEU A 640 -9.54 -6.79 14.85
C LEU A 640 -10.79 -7.57 15.25
N THR A 641 -11.26 -7.35 16.48
CA THR A 641 -12.44 -8.02 17.03
C THR A 641 -13.57 -7.04 17.35
N ASP A 642 -14.78 -7.56 17.57
CA ASP A 642 -15.94 -6.79 18.04
C ASP A 642 -15.71 -6.18 19.42
N LYS A 643 -14.77 -6.72 20.20
CA LYS A 643 -14.26 -6.19 21.48
C LYS A 643 -13.01 -5.30 21.33
N GLY A 644 -12.65 -4.91 20.09
CA GLY A 644 -11.52 -4.05 19.77
C GLY A 644 -10.27 -4.80 19.27
N LEU A 645 -9.12 -4.12 19.27
CA LEU A 645 -7.88 -4.63 18.66
C LEU A 645 -6.96 -5.36 19.68
N ILE A 646 -7.14 -6.69 19.79
CA ILE A 646 -6.49 -7.58 20.79
C ILE A 646 -5.32 -8.36 20.17
N LYS A 647 -4.28 -8.77 20.93
CA LYS A 647 -3.18 -9.63 20.39
C LYS A 647 -3.65 -11.08 20.24
N ILE A 648 -3.11 -11.82 19.26
CA ILE A 648 -3.49 -13.22 19.01
C ILE A 648 -3.13 -14.14 20.18
N GLU A 649 -2.00 -13.91 20.86
CA GLU A 649 -1.65 -14.62 22.08
C GLU A 649 -2.58 -14.28 23.27
N ASP A 650 -3.01 -13.02 23.39
CA ASP A 650 -3.95 -12.61 24.46
C ASP A 650 -5.33 -13.26 24.26
N ILE A 651 -5.75 -13.42 22.99
CA ILE A 651 -6.97 -14.14 22.61
C ILE A 651 -6.86 -15.62 23.00
N PHE A 652 -5.75 -16.28 22.67
CA PHE A 652 -5.50 -17.68 23.04
C PHE A 652 -5.52 -17.88 24.57
N GLU A 653 -4.76 -17.07 25.32
CA GLU A 653 -4.60 -17.21 26.77
C GLU A 653 -5.89 -16.90 27.56
N ASN A 654 -6.80 -16.08 27.02
CA ASN A 654 -8.03 -15.65 27.71
C ASN A 654 -9.31 -16.14 27.02
N PHE A 655 -9.21 -17.10 26.10
CA PHE A 655 -10.26 -17.38 25.11
C PHE A 655 -11.65 -17.65 25.73
N GLY A 656 -11.71 -18.50 26.76
CA GLY A 656 -12.95 -18.81 27.47
C GLY A 656 -13.61 -17.61 28.16
N LYS A 657 -12.80 -16.65 28.66
CA LYS A 657 -13.29 -15.40 29.29
C LYS A 657 -13.70 -14.34 28.25
N LEU A 658 -13.14 -14.43 27.04
CA LEU A 658 -13.44 -13.50 25.95
C LEU A 658 -14.70 -13.90 25.16
N LYS A 659 -15.16 -15.16 25.22
CA LYS A 659 -16.38 -15.58 24.52
C LYS A 659 -17.64 -14.85 25.03
N PRO A 660 -18.63 -14.57 24.16
CA PRO A 660 -18.52 -14.58 22.70
C PRO A 660 -17.60 -13.45 22.22
N ILE A 661 -16.75 -13.74 21.24
CA ILE A 661 -15.84 -12.78 20.59
C ILE A 661 -15.80 -13.05 19.10
N LYS A 662 -15.76 -11.98 18.29
CA LYS A 662 -15.84 -12.08 16.83
C LYS A 662 -14.67 -11.36 16.18
N ALA A 663 -13.93 -12.02 15.29
CA ALA A 663 -12.99 -11.38 14.39
C ALA A 663 -13.72 -10.70 13.21
N LEU A 664 -13.07 -9.70 12.59
CA LEU A 664 -13.52 -9.19 11.29
C LEU A 664 -12.97 -10.09 10.18
N SER A 665 -13.84 -10.60 9.30
CA SER A 665 -13.45 -11.59 8.29
C SER A 665 -14.03 -11.30 6.90
N PHE A 666 -13.41 -11.84 5.84
CA PHE A 666 -13.79 -11.62 4.44
C PHE A 666 -14.56 -12.79 3.82
N ASN A 667 -15.76 -12.49 3.31
CA ASN A 667 -16.60 -13.45 2.63
C ASN A 667 -16.28 -13.51 1.14
N LYS A 668 -15.63 -14.61 0.70
CA LYS A 668 -15.20 -14.81 -0.70
C LYS A 668 -16.35 -14.61 -1.72
N GLU A 669 -17.56 -15.02 -1.37
CA GLU A 669 -18.71 -15.07 -2.28
C GLU A 669 -19.42 -13.73 -2.45
N LYS A 670 -19.83 -13.12 -1.33
CA LYS A 670 -20.43 -11.78 -1.30
C LYS A 670 -19.40 -10.70 -1.62
N LYS A 671 -18.12 -11.01 -1.42
CA LYS A 671 -16.95 -10.11 -1.55
C LYS A 671 -17.02 -8.92 -0.59
N ILE A 672 -17.59 -9.16 0.60
CA ILE A 672 -17.73 -8.19 1.70
C ILE A 672 -16.95 -8.64 2.93
N ALA A 673 -16.64 -7.71 3.84
CA ALA A 673 -16.24 -8.06 5.19
C ALA A 673 -17.47 -8.17 6.11
N GLU A 674 -17.42 -9.07 7.10
CA GLU A 674 -18.47 -9.25 8.12
C GLU A 674 -17.88 -9.73 9.46
N TRP A 675 -18.60 -9.49 10.56
CA TRP A 675 -18.21 -9.95 11.90
C TRP A 675 -18.49 -11.44 12.07
N ASP A 676 -17.53 -12.14 12.67
CA ASP A 676 -17.38 -13.58 12.58
C ASP A 676 -16.88 -14.18 13.91
N GLU A 677 -17.66 -15.07 14.53
CA GLU A 677 -17.38 -15.69 15.83
C GLU A 677 -16.10 -16.55 15.83
N ILE A 678 -15.18 -16.31 16.76
CA ILE A 678 -14.00 -17.17 16.93
C ILE A 678 -14.43 -18.40 17.76
N VAL A 679 -14.37 -19.60 17.18
CA VAL A 679 -14.72 -20.86 17.86
C VAL A 679 -13.53 -21.53 18.52
N GLU A 680 -12.32 -21.36 17.96
CA GLU A 680 -11.06 -21.91 18.48
C GLU A 680 -9.88 -20.93 18.37
N ALA A 681 -8.87 -21.11 19.22
CA ALA A 681 -7.56 -20.47 19.12
C ALA A 681 -6.48 -21.53 19.43
N VAL A 682 -5.46 -21.64 18.57
CA VAL A 682 -4.43 -22.68 18.66
C VAL A 682 -3.01 -22.11 18.68
N LYS A 683 -2.05 -22.89 19.19
CA LYS A 683 -0.64 -22.54 19.34
C LYS A 683 0.25 -23.64 18.74
N ILE A 684 1.16 -23.26 17.86
CA ILE A 684 1.84 -24.14 16.90
C ILE A 684 3.35 -23.88 16.88
N ASN A 685 4.16 -24.94 16.92
CA ASN A 685 5.63 -24.86 16.89
C ASN A 685 6.16 -24.94 15.44
N VAL A 686 6.52 -23.80 14.83
CA VAL A 686 7.01 -23.71 13.45
C VAL A 686 8.53 -23.81 13.40
N LYS A 687 9.05 -24.80 12.67
CA LYS A 687 10.49 -25.06 12.60
C LYS A 687 11.25 -23.93 11.89
N LYS A 688 12.48 -23.70 12.35
CA LYS A 688 13.34 -22.52 12.07
C LYS A 688 13.41 -22.07 10.59
N HIS A 689 13.35 -23.00 9.64
CA HIS A 689 13.47 -22.75 8.20
C HIS A 689 12.13 -22.52 7.47
N ASN A 690 10.97 -22.71 8.11
CA ASN A 690 9.63 -22.65 7.49
C ASN A 690 8.82 -21.41 7.92
N LYS A 691 9.52 -20.32 8.28
CA LYS A 691 8.93 -19.05 8.69
C LYS A 691 9.22 -17.98 7.63
N ILE A 692 8.19 -17.28 7.15
CA ILE A 692 8.30 -16.16 6.20
C ILE A 692 7.77 -14.88 6.86
N ARG A 693 8.52 -13.79 6.72
CA ARG A 693 8.11 -12.42 7.05
C ARG A 693 7.64 -11.71 5.79
N ILE A 694 6.38 -11.29 5.79
CA ILE A 694 5.76 -10.46 4.76
C ILE A 694 5.70 -9.04 5.29
N ILE A 695 6.35 -8.12 4.58
CA ILE A 695 6.28 -6.68 4.85
C ILE A 695 5.56 -6.03 3.68
N GLY A 696 4.41 -5.41 3.93
CA GLY A 696 3.61 -4.72 2.93
C GLY A 696 3.81 -3.20 2.91
N GLU A 697 2.92 -2.52 2.21
CA GLU A 697 2.63 -1.12 2.49
C GLU A 697 1.94 -0.98 3.86
N ARG A 698 1.69 0.27 4.29
CA ARG A 698 0.91 0.58 5.51
C ARG A 698 1.50 0.00 6.81
N ASN A 699 2.75 -0.46 6.79
CA ASN A 699 3.40 -1.19 7.89
C ASN A 699 2.67 -2.49 8.24
N LEU A 700 2.09 -3.18 7.25
CA LEU A 700 1.91 -4.61 7.36
C LEU A 700 3.29 -5.23 7.58
N ASP A 701 3.48 -5.89 8.70
CA ASP A 701 4.69 -6.60 9.07
C ASP A 701 4.25 -7.82 9.86
N ILE A 702 4.17 -8.97 9.17
CA ILE A 702 3.60 -10.20 9.69
C ILE A 702 4.58 -11.34 9.41
N ILE A 703 4.94 -12.09 10.46
CA ILE A 703 5.69 -13.33 10.33
C ILE A 703 4.70 -14.49 10.41
N THR A 704 4.84 -15.44 9.49
CA THR A 704 3.88 -16.50 9.20
C THR A 704 4.62 -17.80 8.85
N SER A 705 3.95 -18.96 8.89
CA SER A 705 4.49 -20.16 8.25
C SER A 705 4.57 -19.95 6.73
N ASP A 706 5.55 -20.57 6.07
CA ASP A 706 5.80 -20.35 4.65
C ASP A 706 4.70 -20.91 3.74
N TRP A 707 3.92 -21.87 4.22
CA TRP A 707 2.75 -22.42 3.53
C TRP A 707 1.44 -21.62 3.72
N HIS A 708 1.38 -20.56 4.52
CA HIS A 708 0.14 -19.84 4.86
C HIS A 708 -0.42 -19.01 3.69
N PRO A 709 -1.63 -19.28 3.12
CA PRO A 709 -2.21 -18.47 2.06
C PRO A 709 -2.82 -17.12 2.47
N PHE A 710 -2.63 -16.13 1.60
CA PHE A 710 -3.17 -14.77 1.68
C PHE A 710 -4.09 -14.50 0.47
N PHE A 711 -5.15 -13.72 0.67
CA PHE A 711 -6.02 -13.26 -0.42
C PHE A 711 -5.34 -12.18 -1.26
N VAL A 712 -5.07 -12.48 -2.54
CA VAL A 712 -4.39 -11.60 -3.49
C VAL A 712 -5.32 -11.21 -4.64
N LEU A 713 -5.37 -9.92 -4.99
CA LEU A 713 -6.01 -9.46 -6.21
C LEU A 713 -5.13 -9.73 -7.45
N GLU A 714 -5.51 -10.71 -8.25
CA GLU A 714 -4.93 -10.96 -9.57
C GLU A 714 -5.77 -10.28 -10.67
N LYS A 715 -5.09 -9.66 -11.65
CA LYS A 715 -5.72 -9.11 -12.85
C LYS A 715 -5.88 -10.21 -13.92
N PHE A 716 -7.07 -10.35 -14.50
CA PHE A 716 -7.28 -11.27 -15.62
C PHE A 716 -6.34 -10.94 -16.79
N LYS A 717 -5.69 -11.98 -17.32
CA LYS A 717 -4.89 -11.89 -18.54
C LYS A 717 -5.81 -11.94 -19.78
N PRO A 718 -5.50 -11.20 -20.85
CA PRO A 718 -6.25 -11.32 -22.10
C PRO A 718 -5.90 -12.64 -22.78
N ASN A 719 -6.87 -13.56 -22.84
CA ASN A 719 -6.75 -14.80 -23.61
C ASN A 719 -6.83 -14.50 -25.12
N SER A 720 -6.47 -15.48 -25.94
CA SER A 720 -6.61 -15.48 -27.40
C SER A 720 -8.06 -15.68 -27.89
N ILE A 721 -9.06 -15.34 -27.04
CA ILE A 721 -10.50 -15.48 -27.28
C ILE A 721 -11.23 -14.32 -26.58
N CYS A 722 -12.30 -13.79 -27.17
CA CYS A 722 -13.17 -12.80 -26.52
C CYS A 722 -14.04 -13.42 -25.41
N PRO A 723 -14.00 -12.93 -24.15
CA PRO A 723 -14.74 -13.50 -23.02
C PRO A 723 -16.22 -13.08 -22.98
N VAL A 724 -16.80 -12.71 -24.12
CA VAL A 724 -18.23 -12.35 -24.24
C VAL A 724 -18.93 -13.13 -25.37
N CYS A 725 -18.23 -13.46 -26.46
CA CYS A 725 -18.81 -14.14 -27.64
C CYS A 725 -18.00 -15.33 -28.18
N GLY A 726 -16.84 -15.67 -27.61
CA GLY A 726 -16.04 -16.82 -28.04
C GLY A 726 -15.20 -16.63 -29.32
N GLU A 727 -15.25 -15.49 -30.00
CA GLU A 727 -14.42 -15.21 -31.19
C GLU A 727 -12.91 -15.33 -30.88
N LYS A 728 -12.12 -15.96 -31.76
CA LYS A 728 -10.66 -16.14 -31.60
C LYS A 728 -9.91 -14.83 -31.93
N ILE A 729 -9.08 -14.38 -30.99
CA ILE A 729 -8.44 -13.06 -30.98
C ILE A 729 -6.91 -13.20 -30.99
N LYS A 730 -6.24 -12.81 -32.08
CA LYS A 730 -4.78 -12.99 -32.22
C LYS A 730 -3.90 -12.14 -31.29
N ASN A 731 -4.39 -11.00 -30.77
CA ASN A 731 -3.64 -10.13 -29.82
C ASN A 731 -4.55 -9.05 -29.18
N ILE A 732 -4.00 -8.27 -28.23
CA ILE A 732 -4.71 -7.20 -27.50
C ILE A 732 -5.26 -6.10 -28.41
N LYS A 733 -4.63 -5.78 -29.56
CA LYS A 733 -5.19 -4.82 -30.51
C LYS A 733 -6.40 -5.41 -31.23
N ALA A 734 -6.33 -6.67 -31.67
CA ALA A 734 -7.50 -7.38 -32.19
C ALA A 734 -8.62 -7.46 -31.14
N PHE A 735 -8.31 -7.67 -29.86
CA PHE A 735 -9.30 -7.63 -28.77
C PHE A 735 -9.98 -6.26 -28.65
N ALA A 736 -9.21 -5.17 -28.69
CA ALA A 736 -9.73 -3.82 -28.64
C ALA A 736 -10.55 -3.46 -29.89
N THR A 737 -10.17 -3.95 -31.07
CA THR A 737 -10.91 -3.82 -32.33
C THR A 737 -12.25 -4.56 -32.25
N HIS A 738 -12.25 -5.81 -31.81
CA HIS A 738 -13.46 -6.60 -31.57
C HIS A 738 -14.40 -5.89 -30.57
N ILE A 739 -13.90 -5.53 -29.39
CA ILE A 739 -14.67 -4.79 -28.35
C ILE A 739 -15.10 -3.38 -28.82
N LYS A 740 -14.50 -2.81 -29.88
CA LYS A 740 -14.92 -1.53 -30.45
C LYS A 740 -16.11 -1.68 -31.42
N TRP A 741 -16.04 -2.67 -32.31
CA TRP A 741 -16.95 -2.89 -33.43
C TRP A 741 -18.10 -3.85 -33.14
N ASN A 742 -17.97 -4.74 -32.16
CA ASN A 742 -19.04 -5.62 -31.70
C ASN A 742 -19.75 -4.94 -30.49
N PRO A 743 -20.92 -4.27 -30.68
CA PRO A 743 -21.45 -3.31 -29.71
C PRO A 743 -21.99 -3.97 -28.43
N GLU A 744 -22.47 -5.21 -28.55
CA GLU A 744 -22.95 -5.98 -27.42
C GLU A 744 -21.80 -6.39 -26.48
N CYS A 745 -20.70 -6.87 -27.08
CA CYS A 745 -19.48 -7.22 -26.36
C CYS A 745 -18.90 -6.00 -25.62
N LYS A 746 -18.95 -4.82 -26.25
CA LYS A 746 -18.59 -3.52 -25.65
C LYS A 746 -19.42 -3.15 -24.42
N ARG A 747 -20.72 -3.47 -24.42
CA ARG A 747 -21.64 -3.21 -23.30
C ARG A 747 -21.36 -4.17 -22.15
N LYS A 748 -21.38 -5.49 -22.41
CA LYS A 748 -21.11 -6.55 -21.43
C LYS A 748 -19.69 -6.44 -20.81
N TYR A 749 -18.68 -6.03 -21.58
CA TYR A 749 -17.31 -5.86 -21.07
C TYR A 749 -17.12 -4.66 -20.11
N LYS A 750 -18.06 -3.69 -20.04
CA LYS A 750 -18.00 -2.59 -19.06
C LYS A 750 -18.16 -3.11 -17.62
N THR A 751 -19.08 -4.03 -17.38
CA THR A 751 -19.36 -4.61 -16.05
C THR A 751 -18.49 -5.82 -15.73
N PHE A 752 -17.87 -6.45 -16.74
CA PHE A 752 -16.98 -7.60 -16.58
C PHE A 752 -15.89 -7.40 -15.50
N PRO A 753 -15.64 -8.40 -14.64
CA PRO A 753 -14.66 -8.32 -13.56
C PRO A 753 -13.24 -8.21 -14.12
N LYS A 754 -12.53 -7.13 -13.79
CA LYS A 754 -11.15 -6.88 -14.26
C LYS A 754 -10.07 -7.51 -13.37
N TYR A 755 -10.47 -7.94 -12.19
CA TYR A 755 -9.63 -8.63 -11.20
C TYR A 755 -10.44 -9.78 -10.60
N ARG A 756 -9.74 -10.84 -10.21
CA ARG A 756 -10.24 -11.89 -9.33
C ARG A 756 -9.44 -11.86 -8.03
N ILE A 757 -10.09 -12.23 -6.93
CA ILE A 757 -9.39 -12.57 -5.70
C ILE A 757 -8.99 -14.04 -5.85
N ILE A 758 -7.73 -14.34 -5.53
CA ILE A 758 -7.17 -15.70 -5.47
C ILE A 758 -6.39 -15.85 -4.17
N GLU A 759 -6.21 -17.06 -3.67
CA GLU A 759 -5.21 -17.31 -2.62
C GLU A 759 -3.80 -17.51 -3.21
N LYS A 760 -2.77 -17.18 -2.42
CA LYS A 760 -1.35 -17.52 -2.66
C LYS A 760 -0.68 -17.79 -1.32
N ARG A 761 0.07 -18.90 -1.19
CA ARG A 761 0.89 -19.17 0.01
C ARG A 761 1.96 -18.10 0.24
N ALA A 762 2.45 -17.97 1.47
CA ALA A 762 3.46 -16.98 1.84
C ALA A 762 4.79 -17.15 1.06
N ASP A 763 5.12 -18.36 0.60
CA ASP A 763 6.23 -18.64 -0.31
C ASP A 763 5.95 -18.33 -1.79
N GLU A 764 4.67 -18.27 -2.20
CA GLU A 764 4.23 -17.99 -3.57
C GLU A 764 3.94 -16.52 -3.84
N LEU A 765 3.66 -15.75 -2.79
CA LEU A 765 3.57 -14.29 -2.82
C LEU A 765 4.83 -13.70 -3.46
N LYS A 766 4.65 -12.61 -4.21
CA LYS A 766 5.73 -11.88 -4.88
C LYS A 766 5.65 -10.40 -4.53
N VAL A 767 6.79 -9.73 -4.46
CA VAL A 767 6.84 -8.27 -4.26
C VAL A 767 6.08 -7.59 -5.39
N GLY A 768 5.03 -6.85 -5.04
CA GLY A 768 4.09 -6.26 -5.98
C GLY A 768 2.72 -6.95 -6.09
N ASP A 769 2.52 -8.13 -5.49
CA ASP A 769 1.19 -8.70 -5.25
C ASP A 769 0.38 -7.82 -4.29
N TYR A 770 -0.95 -7.92 -4.33
CA TYR A 770 -1.89 -7.06 -3.62
C TYR A 770 -2.76 -7.87 -2.65
N ILE A 771 -2.34 -7.96 -1.39
CA ILE A 771 -3.06 -8.64 -0.31
C ILE A 771 -4.30 -7.82 0.11
N LEU A 772 -5.42 -8.48 0.38
CA LEU A 772 -6.69 -7.86 0.76
C LEU A 772 -6.72 -7.26 2.18
N GLN A 773 -7.36 -6.10 2.33
CA GLN A 773 -7.72 -5.46 3.61
C GLN A 773 -9.24 -5.31 3.74
N ASN A 774 -9.75 -4.92 4.92
CA ASN A 774 -11.11 -4.41 5.04
C ASN A 774 -11.31 -3.09 4.26
N PHE A 775 -12.54 -2.89 3.78
CA PHE A 775 -13.04 -1.71 3.07
C PHE A 775 -14.53 -1.43 3.30
N TYR A 776 -15.14 -2.11 4.28
CA TYR A 776 -16.53 -1.91 4.69
C TYR A 776 -16.55 -1.16 6.01
N ASN A 777 -17.45 -0.17 6.10
CA ASN A 777 -17.73 0.51 7.35
C ASN A 777 -18.61 -0.40 8.23
N MET A 778 -18.04 -0.88 9.32
CA MET A 778 -18.64 -1.80 10.28
C MET A 778 -19.41 -1.08 11.41
N TYR A 779 -19.42 0.26 11.43
CA TYR A 779 -20.21 1.02 12.40
C TYR A 779 -21.71 0.98 12.05
N PRO A 780 -22.60 0.84 13.05
CA PRO A 780 -24.04 0.83 12.83
C PRO A 780 -24.55 2.23 12.48
N GLN A 781 -25.71 2.28 11.82
CA GLN A 781 -26.52 3.49 11.73
C GLN A 781 -27.38 3.60 12.99
N LYS A 782 -27.15 4.63 13.81
CA LYS A 782 -27.89 4.86 15.06
C LYS A 782 -27.89 6.33 15.46
N THR A 783 -28.95 6.78 16.13
CA THR A 783 -29.03 8.10 16.76
C THR A 783 -28.12 8.15 18.00
N THR A 784 -27.46 9.30 18.23
CA THR A 784 -26.49 9.51 19.31
C THR A 784 -26.59 10.95 19.81
N GLU A 785 -26.32 11.20 21.10
CA GLU A 785 -26.26 12.57 21.65
C GLU A 785 -25.21 13.44 20.93
N LEU A 786 -24.16 12.77 20.43
CA LEU A 786 -23.02 13.37 19.77
C LEU A 786 -23.25 13.43 18.25
N ASN A 787 -23.74 14.59 17.80
CA ASN A 787 -23.87 14.95 16.38
C ASN A 787 -22.51 15.31 15.73
N ASP A 788 -22.52 15.58 14.42
CA ASP A 788 -21.29 15.86 13.65
C ASP A 788 -20.52 17.10 14.16
N ASP A 789 -21.19 18.18 14.60
CA ASP A 789 -20.52 19.36 15.18
C ASP A 789 -19.81 19.02 16.51
N LEU A 790 -20.49 18.30 17.40
CA LEU A 790 -19.93 17.90 18.69
C LEU A 790 -18.83 16.84 18.56
N MET A 791 -18.92 15.96 17.55
CA MET A 791 -17.85 14.99 17.24
C MET A 791 -16.62 15.66 16.60
N TRP A 792 -16.82 16.62 15.71
CA TRP A 792 -15.72 17.47 15.24
C TRP A 792 -15.07 18.22 16.41
N LEU A 793 -15.87 18.79 17.33
CA LEU A 793 -15.35 19.51 18.50
C LEU A 793 -14.56 18.62 19.47
N ILE A 794 -15.05 17.41 19.78
CA ILE A 794 -14.32 16.46 20.63
C ILE A 794 -13.03 15.98 19.94
N GLY A 795 -13.07 15.70 18.64
CA GLY A 795 -11.86 15.37 17.88
C GLY A 795 -10.83 16.51 17.90
N PHE A 796 -11.29 17.76 17.78
CA PHE A 796 -10.42 18.95 17.83
C PHE A 796 -9.84 19.17 19.24
N PHE A 797 -10.64 18.91 20.29
CA PHE A 797 -10.24 19.02 21.68
C PHE A 797 -9.17 17.99 22.10
N ILE A 798 -9.23 16.75 21.61
CA ILE A 798 -8.21 15.71 21.89
C ILE A 798 -6.80 16.18 21.48
N GLY A 799 -6.68 16.93 20.37
CA GLY A 799 -5.45 17.58 19.94
C GLY A 799 -5.20 18.92 20.63
N ASP A 800 -5.94 19.96 20.24
CA ASP A 800 -5.62 21.36 20.56
C ASP A 800 -6.33 21.88 21.82
N GLY A 801 -6.99 21.01 22.59
CA GLY A 801 -7.71 21.33 23.82
C GLY A 801 -6.93 21.09 25.13
N SER A 802 -7.33 21.81 26.18
CA SER A 802 -6.87 21.59 27.56
C SER A 802 -7.89 22.10 28.58
N ILE A 803 -7.90 21.52 29.79
CA ILE A 803 -8.69 22.00 30.94
C ILE A 803 -7.74 22.26 32.11
N SER A 804 -7.74 23.50 32.57
CA SER A 804 -6.94 23.99 33.69
C SER A 804 -7.84 24.40 34.86
N GLU A 805 -7.42 24.07 36.08
CA GLU A 805 -8.07 24.56 37.30
C GLU A 805 -7.50 25.93 37.68
N PHE A 806 -8.33 26.80 38.24
CA PHE A 806 -7.91 28.07 38.87
C PHE A 806 -8.88 28.44 40.00
N VAL A 807 -8.42 29.31 40.91
CA VAL A 807 -9.26 29.91 41.95
C VAL A 807 -9.71 31.29 41.49
N ASP A 808 -10.98 31.65 41.69
CA ASP A 808 -11.54 32.95 41.32
C ASP A 808 -11.88 33.76 42.59
N ASN A 809 -10.95 34.62 43.01
CA ASN A 809 -11.01 35.34 44.30
C ASN A 809 -11.88 36.61 44.27
N ARG A 810 -12.55 36.90 43.15
CA ARG A 810 -13.46 38.05 43.03
C ARG A 810 -14.72 37.80 43.86
N GLY A 811 -14.82 38.48 45.00
CA GLY A 811 -15.85 38.26 46.01
C GLY A 811 -15.43 37.30 47.14
N GLY A 812 -14.13 37.11 47.40
CA GLY A 812 -13.60 36.45 48.60
C GLY A 812 -13.72 34.92 48.68
N ASN A 813 -14.73 34.32 48.05
CA ASN A 813 -15.17 32.94 48.28
C ASN A 813 -14.25 31.81 47.72
N ASN A 814 -13.01 32.10 47.31
CA ASN A 814 -11.99 31.13 46.86
C ASN A 814 -12.52 29.98 45.97
N LEU A 815 -13.44 30.28 45.04
CA LEU A 815 -14.15 29.26 44.28
C LEU A 815 -13.23 28.62 43.23
N LYS A 816 -13.03 27.29 43.35
CA LYS A 816 -12.43 26.45 42.30
C LYS A 816 -13.28 26.53 41.02
N ARG A 817 -12.65 26.93 39.92
CA ARG A 817 -13.26 27.02 38.59
C ARG A 817 -12.34 26.42 37.54
N TYR A 818 -12.91 25.97 36.43
CA TYR A 818 -12.15 25.40 35.31
C TYR A 818 -12.12 26.36 34.12
N LYS A 819 -10.96 26.44 33.46
CA LYS A 819 -10.71 27.15 32.19
C LYS A 819 -10.46 26.11 31.10
N VAL A 820 -11.38 26.06 30.14
CA VAL A 820 -11.22 25.30 28.89
C VAL A 820 -10.50 26.20 27.90
N ARG A 821 -9.36 25.74 27.39
CA ARG A 821 -8.52 26.49 26.43
C ARG A 821 -8.31 25.69 25.15
N PHE A 822 -8.55 26.35 24.02
CA PHE A 822 -8.14 25.88 22.70
C PHE A 822 -6.93 26.69 22.26
N HIS A 823 -5.86 26.00 21.89
CA HIS A 823 -4.58 26.60 21.51
C HIS A 823 -4.08 25.95 20.24
N SER A 824 -3.95 26.73 19.16
CA SER A 824 -3.59 26.16 17.85
C SER A 824 -2.80 27.15 16.98
N LYS A 825 -2.28 26.59 15.89
CA LYS A 825 -1.77 27.35 14.73
C LYS A 825 -2.82 27.40 13.60
N ASN A 826 -3.84 26.53 13.65
CA ASN A 826 -4.95 26.53 12.71
C ASN A 826 -5.98 27.62 13.09
N GLN A 827 -5.94 28.77 12.41
CA GLN A 827 -6.93 29.84 12.63
C GLN A 827 -8.35 29.37 12.28
N GLU A 828 -8.54 28.69 11.14
CA GLU A 828 -9.86 28.24 10.68
C GLU A 828 -10.49 27.28 11.70
N GLY A 829 -9.69 26.35 12.25
CA GLY A 829 -10.11 25.44 13.32
C GLY A 829 -10.48 26.16 14.63
N LEU A 830 -9.73 27.20 15.03
CA LEU A 830 -10.07 27.99 16.22
C LEU A 830 -11.36 28.80 16.03
N GLU A 831 -11.59 29.38 14.85
CA GLU A 831 -12.83 30.11 14.57
C GLU A 831 -14.04 29.15 14.49
N LYS A 832 -13.90 27.96 13.88
CA LYS A 832 -14.95 26.92 13.89
C LYS A 832 -15.24 26.37 15.28
N ALA A 833 -14.21 26.11 16.09
CA ALA A 833 -14.40 25.72 17.49
C ALA A 833 -15.11 26.83 18.29
N LYS A 834 -14.81 28.10 18.03
CA LYS A 834 -15.49 29.27 18.62
C LYS A 834 -16.94 29.41 18.14
N GLU A 835 -17.25 29.14 16.87
CA GLU A 835 -18.61 29.11 16.33
C GLU A 835 -19.46 28.04 17.03
N ILE A 836 -18.96 26.79 17.10
CA ILE A 836 -19.64 25.69 17.80
C ILE A 836 -19.80 26.04 19.29
N MET A 837 -18.80 26.65 19.93
CA MET A 837 -18.88 27.16 21.30
C MET A 837 -19.88 28.31 21.47
N SER A 838 -20.13 29.11 20.43
CA SER A 838 -21.18 30.13 20.43
C SER A 838 -22.57 29.50 20.25
N LYS A 839 -22.71 28.59 19.27
CA LYS A 839 -23.95 27.90 18.89
C LYS A 839 -24.51 27.02 20.02
N TYR A 840 -23.67 26.20 20.66
CA TYR A 840 -24.11 25.22 21.66
C TYR A 840 -23.91 25.67 23.12
N PHE A 841 -23.04 26.67 23.37
CA PHE A 841 -22.69 27.10 24.73
C PHE A 841 -22.72 28.63 24.94
N GLY A 842 -23.07 29.43 23.92
CA GLY A 842 -23.19 30.89 24.00
C GLY A 842 -21.89 31.63 24.34
N VAL A 843 -20.73 31.10 23.97
CA VAL A 843 -19.41 31.65 24.32
C VAL A 843 -19.01 32.80 23.40
N LYS A 844 -19.04 34.04 23.92
CA LYS A 844 -18.46 35.23 23.27
C LYS A 844 -16.96 35.34 23.61
N ALA A 845 -16.09 34.74 22.78
CA ALA A 845 -14.63 34.81 22.96
C ALA A 845 -13.92 35.47 21.76
N LYS A 846 -12.78 36.12 22.02
CA LYS A 846 -11.85 36.66 21.01
C LYS A 846 -10.63 35.75 20.90
N VAL A 847 -10.12 35.53 19.68
CA VAL A 847 -8.89 34.75 19.43
C VAL A 847 -7.68 35.68 19.56
N ILE A 848 -6.73 35.33 20.42
CA ILE A 848 -5.61 36.20 20.83
C ILE A 848 -4.28 35.63 20.32
N LYS A 849 -3.32 36.48 19.93
CA LYS A 849 -1.93 36.07 19.63
C LYS A 849 -1.15 36.04 20.95
N ASN A 850 -0.48 34.92 21.25
CA ASN A 850 0.00 34.64 22.61
C ASN A 850 1.31 35.34 23.02
N ASP A 851 2.07 35.87 22.06
CA ASP A 851 3.38 36.53 22.30
C ASP A 851 3.77 37.43 21.11
N LYS A 852 4.55 38.48 21.35
CA LYS A 852 5.18 39.29 20.30
C LYS A 852 6.29 38.49 19.59
N ARG A 853 7.13 37.75 20.32
CA ARG A 853 8.30 37.01 19.79
C ARG A 853 7.91 35.72 19.02
N SER A 854 6.79 35.08 19.36
CA SER A 854 6.24 33.91 18.66
C SER A 854 5.26 34.30 17.53
N LYS A 855 5.62 34.01 16.28
CA LYS A 855 4.91 34.55 15.09
C LYS A 855 3.56 33.90 14.72
N PRO A 856 3.27 32.59 14.96
CA PRO A 856 2.04 31.96 14.46
C PRO A 856 1.00 31.49 15.50
N LEU A 857 1.30 31.44 16.81
CA LEU A 857 0.45 30.79 17.82
C LEU A 857 -0.71 31.68 18.31
N ARG A 858 -1.91 31.08 18.42
CA ARG A 858 -3.12 31.74 18.94
C ARG A 858 -3.91 30.83 19.88
N GLU A 859 -4.70 31.45 20.76
CA GLU A 859 -5.63 30.74 21.64
C GLU A 859 -6.95 31.48 21.84
N PHE A 860 -7.95 30.77 22.34
CA PHE A 860 -9.06 31.34 23.09
C PHE A 860 -9.35 30.48 24.33
N THR A 861 -9.80 31.12 25.41
CA THR A 861 -10.10 30.47 26.70
C THR A 861 -11.52 30.83 27.13
N THR A 862 -12.25 29.89 27.73
CA THR A 862 -13.55 30.11 28.37
C THR A 862 -13.60 29.43 29.75
N SER A 863 -14.31 30.05 30.70
CA SER A 863 -14.57 29.50 32.03
C SER A 863 -16.06 29.23 32.30
N LYS A 864 -16.90 29.20 31.24
CA LYS A 864 -18.32 28.87 31.37
C LYS A 864 -18.51 27.44 31.90
N ARG A 865 -19.42 27.31 32.87
CA ARG A 865 -19.74 26.05 33.58
C ARG A 865 -20.11 24.89 32.63
N ASN A 866 -21.14 25.10 31.81
CA ASN A 866 -21.63 24.11 30.84
C ASN A 866 -20.58 23.60 29.84
N VAL A 867 -19.50 24.34 29.58
CA VAL A 867 -18.45 23.94 28.64
C VAL A 867 -17.52 22.88 29.24
N TRP A 868 -17.09 23.04 30.51
CA TRP A 868 -16.23 22.02 31.14
C TRP A 868 -17.03 20.81 31.64
N GLU A 869 -18.29 21.00 32.06
CA GLU A 869 -19.19 19.88 32.38
C GLU A 869 -19.43 18.96 31.18
N PHE A 870 -19.57 19.51 29.97
CA PHE A 870 -19.66 18.72 28.73
C PHE A 870 -18.44 17.81 28.53
N PHE A 871 -17.21 18.34 28.67
CA PHE A 871 -16.01 17.52 28.52
C PHE A 871 -15.86 16.50 29.65
N PHE A 872 -16.27 16.80 30.88
CA PHE A 872 -16.27 15.85 31.98
C PHE A 872 -17.31 14.72 31.80
N LYS A 873 -18.49 14.98 31.19
CA LYS A 873 -19.48 13.94 30.83
C LYS A 873 -18.86 12.86 29.94
N TYR A 874 -18.01 13.26 28.99
CA TYR A 874 -17.27 12.39 28.08
C TYR A 874 -15.85 12.05 28.58
N GLU A 875 -15.68 12.01 29.90
CA GLU A 875 -14.52 11.43 30.63
C GLU A 875 -13.16 12.14 30.44
N PHE A 876 -13.14 13.33 29.83
CA PHE A 876 -11.97 14.19 29.86
C PHE A 876 -11.74 14.74 31.28
N LYS A 877 -10.48 15.09 31.61
CA LYS A 877 -10.06 15.48 32.97
C LYS A 877 -9.20 16.74 32.95
N SER A 878 -9.21 17.48 34.04
CA SER A 878 -8.32 18.63 34.28
C SER A 878 -6.88 18.20 34.58
N GLY A 879 -5.90 19.04 34.24
CA GLY A 879 -4.49 18.86 34.61
C GLY A 879 -3.50 19.05 33.45
N LYS A 880 -2.21 18.80 33.72
CA LYS A 880 -1.15 18.81 32.68
C LYS A 880 -1.41 17.69 31.66
N LYS A 881 -1.30 17.96 30.36
CA LYS A 881 -1.55 16.97 29.28
C LYS A 881 -0.51 15.84 29.32
N VAL A 882 -0.83 14.73 30.00
CA VAL A 882 0.06 13.56 30.17
C VAL A 882 0.15 12.74 28.88
N TYR A 883 1.27 12.05 28.67
CA TYR A 883 1.55 11.12 27.55
C TYR A 883 0.60 9.90 27.44
N LYS A 884 -0.52 9.85 28.18
CA LYS A 884 -1.47 8.73 28.28
C LYS A 884 -2.86 8.99 27.67
N VAL A 885 -3.04 10.03 26.86
CA VAL A 885 -4.32 10.36 26.20
C VAL A 885 -4.88 9.15 25.41
N SER A 886 -6.19 8.96 25.41
CA SER A 886 -6.93 7.93 24.64
C SER A 886 -8.20 8.54 24.06
N ILE A 887 -8.93 7.79 23.21
CA ILE A 887 -10.34 8.12 22.94
C ILE A 887 -11.16 7.50 24.08
N PRO A 888 -11.93 8.28 24.86
CA PRO A 888 -12.72 7.75 25.97
C PRO A 888 -13.75 6.71 25.51
N GLN A 889 -14.10 5.79 26.39
CA GLN A 889 -14.96 4.66 26.02
C GLN A 889 -16.39 5.14 25.69
N LYS A 890 -16.91 6.11 26.47
CA LYS A 890 -18.20 6.77 26.16
C LYS A 890 -18.21 7.52 24.82
N VAL A 891 -17.04 7.97 24.32
CA VAL A 891 -16.91 8.56 22.99
C VAL A 891 -16.96 7.48 21.91
N LYS A 892 -16.26 6.35 22.09
CA LYS A 892 -16.34 5.20 21.17
C LYS A 892 -17.75 4.63 21.04
N GLU A 893 -18.46 4.54 22.16
CA GLU A 893 -19.85 4.05 22.21
C GLU A 893 -20.81 4.95 21.45
N ASN A 894 -20.50 6.23 21.30
CA ASN A 894 -21.28 7.19 20.51
C ASN A 894 -20.86 7.27 19.03
N ILE A 895 -19.98 6.39 18.53
CA ILE A 895 -19.64 6.34 17.11
C ILE A 895 -20.73 5.61 16.30
N ASN A 896 -21.12 6.20 15.16
CA ASN A 896 -22.04 5.64 14.17
C ASN A 896 -21.46 5.77 12.73
N ASN A 897 -22.21 5.33 11.72
CA ASN A 897 -21.77 5.30 10.33
C ASN A 897 -21.64 6.67 9.62
N THR A 898 -21.93 7.80 10.28
CA THR A 898 -21.69 9.17 9.78
C THR A 898 -20.75 9.97 10.68
N ASN A 899 -21.02 10.04 11.98
CA ASN A 899 -20.29 10.90 12.90
C ASN A 899 -18.83 10.44 13.15
N VAL A 900 -18.50 9.18 12.81
CA VAL A 900 -17.11 8.69 12.73
C VAL A 900 -16.25 9.58 11.84
N PHE A 901 -16.80 10.09 10.74
CA PHE A 901 -16.09 10.97 9.83
C PHE A 901 -15.87 12.36 10.44
N ALA A 902 -16.80 12.83 11.28
CA ALA A 902 -16.69 14.10 12.00
C ALA A 902 -15.65 14.04 13.13
N LEU A 903 -15.67 12.97 13.93
CA LEU A 903 -14.66 12.70 14.97
C LEU A 903 -13.25 12.65 14.36
N LEU A 904 -13.10 11.93 13.25
CA LEU A 904 -11.85 11.92 12.49
C LEU A 904 -11.51 13.32 11.97
N SER A 905 -12.46 14.07 11.39
CA SER A 905 -12.18 15.44 10.92
C SER A 905 -11.70 16.36 12.03
N GLY A 906 -12.24 16.28 13.25
CA GLY A 906 -11.76 17.07 14.40
C GLY A 906 -10.30 16.75 14.77
N LEU A 907 -9.97 15.46 14.86
CA LEU A 907 -8.59 14.99 15.07
C LEU A 907 -7.66 15.46 13.94
N ILE A 908 -8.19 15.48 12.71
CA ILE A 908 -7.50 15.92 11.50
C ILE A 908 -7.30 17.44 11.46
N ASP A 909 -8.21 18.22 12.06
CA ASP A 909 -8.16 19.67 12.03
C ASP A 909 -7.28 20.29 13.13
N SER A 910 -7.09 19.59 14.25
CA SER A 910 -6.18 19.93 15.36
C SER A 910 -4.72 19.49 15.13
N ASP A 911 -4.22 18.51 15.91
CA ASP A 911 -2.89 17.89 15.79
C ASP A 911 -2.66 17.23 14.41
N GLY A 912 -3.75 16.97 13.68
CA GLY A 912 -3.72 16.44 12.33
C GLY A 912 -3.02 17.34 11.31
N ASN A 913 -2.07 16.72 10.61
CA ASN A 913 -1.43 17.27 9.44
C ASN A 913 -2.01 16.56 8.21
N ILE A 914 -2.80 17.26 7.38
CA ILE A 914 -2.88 16.83 5.99
C ILE A 914 -1.46 16.86 5.47
N ASN A 915 -0.99 15.68 5.10
CA ASN A 915 0.23 15.50 4.36
C ASN A 915 -0.02 16.16 3.00
N LYS A 916 0.19 17.50 2.91
CA LYS A 916 0.14 18.25 1.63
C LYS A 916 1.30 17.87 0.70
N ARG A 917 1.89 16.71 0.97
CA ARG A 917 2.83 15.99 0.15
C ARG A 917 1.91 15.19 -0.78
N ASP A 918 1.27 14.19 -0.21
CA ASP A 918 0.75 13.03 -0.91
C ASP A 918 -0.79 12.89 -0.78
N GLY A 919 -1.40 13.85 -0.09
CA GLY A 919 -2.83 13.96 0.19
C GLY A 919 -3.33 13.12 1.36
N ASN A 920 -2.48 12.27 1.95
CA ASN A 920 -2.83 11.49 3.14
C ASN A 920 -3.09 12.42 4.32
N VAL A 921 -3.65 11.84 5.37
CA VAL A 921 -3.78 12.54 6.64
C VAL A 921 -2.91 11.85 7.67
N GLU A 922 -1.93 12.58 8.19
CA GLU A 922 -1.10 12.17 9.32
C GLU A 922 -1.73 12.69 10.62
N TYR A 923 -1.93 11.81 11.58
CA TYR A 923 -2.18 12.19 12.97
C TYR A 923 -0.98 11.76 13.82
N PHE A 924 -0.49 12.64 14.71
CA PHE A 924 0.62 12.35 15.61
C PHE A 924 0.15 12.40 17.06
N THR A 925 0.48 11.37 17.83
CA THR A 925 0.27 11.34 19.27
C THR A 925 1.44 10.68 19.97
N VAL A 926 1.79 11.18 21.15
CA VAL A 926 2.78 10.56 22.04
C VAL A 926 2.21 9.34 22.78
N SER A 927 0.89 9.19 22.86
CA SER A 927 0.24 8.05 23.52
C SER A 927 0.08 6.86 22.57
N SER A 928 0.49 5.67 23.03
CA SER A 928 0.19 4.42 22.34
C SER A 928 -1.30 4.11 22.31
N LYS A 929 -2.06 4.44 23.36
CA LYS A 929 -3.49 4.07 23.43
C LYS A 929 -4.32 4.84 22.40
N LEU A 930 -4.19 6.17 22.33
CA LEU A 930 -4.79 6.98 21.26
C LEU A 930 -4.33 6.54 19.86
N ALA A 931 -3.08 6.09 19.73
CA ALA A 931 -2.57 5.57 18.45
C ALA A 931 -3.26 4.25 18.02
N GLU A 932 -3.65 3.41 18.98
CA GLU A 932 -4.37 2.16 18.69
C GLU A 932 -5.88 2.35 18.56
N ASP A 933 -6.47 3.27 19.34
CA ASP A 933 -7.89 3.63 19.23
C ASP A 933 -8.23 4.16 17.83
N ILE A 934 -7.38 5.02 17.24
CA ILE A 934 -7.60 5.53 15.88
C ILE A 934 -7.30 4.46 14.81
N LEU A 935 -6.31 3.58 15.02
CA LEU A 935 -6.04 2.44 14.13
C LEU A 935 -7.27 1.51 14.04
N GLU A 936 -7.85 1.20 15.19
CA GLU A 936 -9.08 0.43 15.35
C GLU A 936 -10.27 1.14 14.68
N ILE A 937 -10.55 2.40 15.02
CA ILE A 937 -11.69 3.16 14.47
C ILE A 937 -11.64 3.26 12.95
N CYS A 938 -10.49 3.57 12.35
CA CYS A 938 -10.38 3.64 10.89
C CYS A 938 -10.51 2.26 10.23
N SER A 939 -9.86 1.23 10.79
CA SER A 939 -9.95 -0.14 10.24
C SER A 939 -11.39 -0.67 10.27
N SER A 940 -12.14 -0.36 11.34
CA SER A 940 -13.57 -0.66 11.46
C SER A 940 -14.42 0.21 10.54
N ALA A 941 -14.06 1.47 10.30
CA ALA A 941 -14.79 2.37 9.39
C ALA A 941 -14.58 2.05 7.88
N GLY A 942 -13.84 0.99 7.54
CA GLY A 942 -13.45 0.68 6.16
C GLY A 942 -12.42 1.65 5.57
N ILE A 943 -11.84 2.50 6.42
CA ILE A 943 -10.82 3.49 6.08
C ILE A 943 -9.46 2.82 6.24
N ALA A 944 -8.78 2.50 5.13
CA ALA A 944 -7.43 1.99 5.22
C ALA A 944 -6.53 2.95 6.03
N ILE A 945 -5.74 2.39 6.93
CA ILE A 945 -4.89 3.15 7.86
C ILE A 945 -3.61 2.36 8.16
N SER A 946 -2.62 3.06 8.72
CA SER A 946 -1.34 2.50 9.17
C SER A 946 -0.91 3.18 10.46
N LYS A 947 -0.41 2.41 11.43
CA LYS A 947 0.26 2.92 12.65
C LYS A 947 1.78 2.82 12.46
N SER A 948 2.56 3.67 13.12
CA SER A 948 4.03 3.65 13.06
C SER A 948 4.67 4.35 14.25
N LYS A 949 5.79 3.82 14.77
CA LYS A 949 6.56 4.50 15.82
C LYS A 949 7.45 5.59 15.24
N LYS A 950 7.28 6.82 15.73
CA LYS A 950 7.95 8.05 15.29
C LYS A 950 8.93 8.50 16.36
N LEU A 951 10.22 8.28 16.10
CA LEU A 951 11.33 8.58 17.02
C LEU A 951 11.82 10.03 16.86
N THR A 952 12.08 10.72 17.97
CA THR A 952 12.43 12.16 18.07
C THR A 952 13.91 12.49 17.86
N LYS A 953 14.20 13.60 17.16
CA LYS A 953 15.57 14.12 16.91
C LYS A 953 16.14 15.00 18.03
N ARG A 954 15.27 15.46 18.93
CA ARG A 954 15.58 16.40 20.01
C ARG A 954 15.52 15.63 21.32
N GLY A 955 16.56 15.70 22.15
CA GLY A 955 16.59 15.02 23.45
C GLY A 955 15.44 15.42 24.39
N ASN A 956 14.87 16.60 24.17
CA ASN A 956 13.78 17.18 24.95
C ASN A 956 12.37 16.79 24.44
N GLU A 957 12.24 16.00 23.37
CA GLU A 957 10.95 15.57 22.81
C GLU A 957 10.75 14.06 22.97
N ILE A 958 9.56 13.63 23.43
CA ILE A 958 9.28 12.20 23.66
C ILE A 958 8.82 11.49 22.38
N ASN A 959 9.39 10.29 22.15
CA ASN A 959 9.03 9.38 21.07
C ASN A 959 7.52 9.07 21.07
N GLY A 960 6.89 9.07 19.90
CA GLY A 960 5.44 8.85 19.76
C GLY A 960 5.06 7.96 18.59
N TRP A 961 3.83 8.13 18.12
CA TRP A 961 3.19 7.35 17.07
C TRP A 961 2.62 8.26 15.99
N ARG A 962 2.89 7.93 14.72
CA ARG A 962 2.23 8.51 13.55
C ARG A 962 1.22 7.50 13.01
N LEU A 963 0.00 7.97 12.80
CA LEU A 963 -1.06 7.29 12.07
C LEU A 963 -1.22 7.95 10.71
N THR A 964 -1.42 7.16 9.65
CA THR A 964 -1.56 7.68 8.28
C THR A 964 -2.75 7.05 7.56
N ILE A 965 -3.73 7.88 7.19
CA ILE A 965 -4.90 7.54 6.36
C ILE A 965 -4.61 7.95 4.90
N PRO A 966 -4.72 7.07 3.89
CA PRO A 966 -4.44 7.41 2.50
C PRO A 966 -5.36 8.50 1.91
N ALA A 967 -4.81 9.32 1.01
CA ALA A 967 -5.49 10.45 0.37
C ALA A 967 -6.85 10.15 -0.27
N TYR A 968 -7.00 8.95 -0.85
CA TYR A 968 -8.22 8.52 -1.53
C TYR A 968 -9.28 7.99 -0.55
N GLU A 969 -8.88 7.54 0.65
CA GLU A 969 -9.78 7.24 1.77
C GLU A 969 -10.25 8.52 2.46
N ALA A 970 -9.36 9.51 2.58
CA ALA A 970 -9.72 10.84 3.09
C ALA A 970 -10.77 11.54 2.20
N THR A 971 -10.87 11.18 0.91
CA THR A 971 -11.99 11.59 0.05
C THR A 971 -13.33 10.96 0.45
N GLN A 972 -13.36 9.81 1.15
CA GLN A 972 -14.59 9.26 1.73
C GLN A 972 -15.07 10.14 2.88
N ILE A 973 -14.15 10.47 3.81
CA ILE A 973 -14.38 11.38 4.95
C ILE A 973 -14.94 12.73 4.44
N LYS A 974 -14.26 13.34 3.47
CA LYS A 974 -14.68 14.63 2.86
C LYS A 974 -16.08 14.58 2.26
N LYS A 975 -16.41 13.52 1.50
CA LYS A 975 -17.71 13.38 0.84
C LYS A 975 -18.85 13.12 1.82
N LYS A 976 -18.65 12.26 2.83
CA LYS A 976 -19.68 11.94 3.81
C LYS A 976 -20.10 13.19 4.58
N LEU A 977 -19.12 13.96 5.06
CA LEU A 977 -19.38 15.24 5.74
C LEU A 977 -20.01 16.31 4.82
N ALA A 978 -19.59 16.38 3.56
CA ALA A 978 -20.22 17.26 2.56
C ALA A 978 -21.62 16.82 2.10
N ILE A 979 -22.13 15.68 2.60
CA ILE A 979 -23.50 15.19 2.39
C ILE A 979 -24.33 15.30 3.68
N THR A 980 -23.72 15.31 4.87
CA THR A 980 -24.42 15.40 6.16
C THR A 980 -24.44 16.78 6.81
N SER A 981 -23.55 17.71 6.42
CA SER A 981 -23.40 19.02 7.06
C SER A 981 -23.73 20.19 6.11
N SER A 982 -24.64 21.06 6.52
CA SER A 982 -25.09 22.22 5.73
C SER A 982 -24.09 23.39 5.69
N ASN A 983 -23.33 23.61 6.76
CA ASN A 983 -22.30 24.65 6.79
C ASN A 983 -21.00 24.14 6.14
N LEU A 984 -20.68 24.68 4.97
CA LEU A 984 -19.45 24.41 4.20
C LEU A 984 -18.15 24.96 4.84
N LEU A 985 -18.09 25.03 6.17
CA LEU A 985 -16.92 25.45 6.94
C LEU A 985 -15.90 24.30 7.06
N LYS A 986 -15.33 24.06 5.87
CA LYS A 986 -13.98 23.59 5.56
C LYS A 986 -13.34 22.67 6.59
N ILE A 987 -13.49 21.37 6.34
CA ILE A 987 -12.33 20.47 6.47
C ILE A 987 -11.26 21.02 5.52
N LYS A 988 -10.05 21.31 6.02
CA LYS A 988 -8.90 21.86 5.27
C LYS A 988 -8.93 21.48 3.77
N ASP A 989 -9.25 22.43 2.85
CA ASP A 989 -9.74 22.04 1.49
C ASP A 989 -8.76 21.17 0.68
N ASN A 990 -7.49 21.18 1.08
CA ASN A 990 -6.38 20.39 0.54
C ASN A 990 -6.62 18.86 0.59
N LEU A 991 -7.68 18.38 1.26
CA LEU A 991 -8.17 17.02 1.08
C LEU A 991 -8.52 16.74 -0.39
N SER A 992 -7.91 15.69 -0.95
CA SER A 992 -8.00 15.33 -2.37
C SER A 992 -9.43 15.00 -2.83
N ASN A 993 -9.84 15.57 -3.97
CA ASN A 993 -11.07 15.20 -4.68
C ASN A 993 -10.88 14.02 -5.67
N ARG A 994 -9.63 13.54 -5.87
CA ARG A 994 -9.27 12.64 -6.98
C ARG A 994 -9.80 11.20 -6.78
N LYS A 995 -10.89 10.83 -7.47
CA LYS A 995 -11.40 9.44 -7.56
C LYS A 995 -10.41 8.51 -8.30
N LYS A 996 -9.42 7.95 -7.61
CA LYS A 996 -8.64 6.81 -8.12
C LYS A 996 -9.50 5.54 -8.17
N ARG A 997 -9.05 4.49 -8.90
CA ARG A 997 -9.70 3.17 -8.82
C ARG A 997 -9.49 2.61 -7.43
N TYR A 998 -10.59 2.42 -6.72
CA TYR A 998 -10.59 1.82 -5.40
C TYR A 998 -10.21 0.34 -5.48
N LEU A 999 -9.10 -0.05 -4.86
CA LEU A 999 -8.73 -1.45 -4.63
C LEU A 999 -8.32 -1.57 -3.15
N PRO A 1000 -8.99 -2.43 -2.37
CA PRO A 1000 -8.86 -2.47 -0.92
C PRO A 1000 -7.71 -3.36 -0.48
N VAL A 1001 -6.48 -2.94 -0.78
CA VAL A 1001 -5.32 -3.83 -0.74
C VAL A 1001 -4.06 -3.19 -0.14
N VAL A 1002 -3.27 -4.03 0.51
CA VAL A 1002 -1.86 -3.80 0.84
C VAL A 1002 -1.01 -4.51 -0.19
N ARG A 1003 -0.22 -3.74 -0.93
CA ARG A 1003 0.81 -4.29 -1.82
C ARG A 1003 1.98 -4.86 -1.00
N VAL A 1004 2.46 -6.05 -1.37
CA VAL A 1004 3.63 -6.68 -0.74
C VAL A 1004 4.89 -5.91 -1.15
N LYS A 1005 5.67 -5.42 -0.17
CA LYS A 1005 6.91 -4.66 -0.38
C LYS A 1005 8.18 -5.51 -0.19
N LYS A 1006 8.18 -6.49 0.72
CA LYS A 1006 9.27 -7.46 0.94
C LYS A 1006 8.72 -8.79 1.45
N ILE A 1007 9.38 -9.88 1.07
CA ILE A 1007 9.15 -11.24 1.58
C ILE A 1007 10.53 -11.80 1.92
N SER A 1008 10.67 -12.47 3.06
CA SER A 1008 11.94 -13.08 3.47
C SER A 1008 11.73 -14.23 4.44
N LYS A 1009 12.42 -15.36 4.26
CA LYS A 1009 12.52 -16.39 5.31
C LYS A 1009 13.27 -15.83 6.52
N VAL A 1010 12.83 -16.17 7.74
CA VAL A 1010 13.29 -15.53 8.98
C VAL A 1010 13.45 -16.51 10.15
N ASN A 1011 14.60 -16.47 10.80
CA ASN A 1011 14.84 -17.25 12.02
C ASN A 1011 14.29 -16.50 13.24
N VAL A 1012 12.99 -16.63 13.53
CA VAL A 1012 12.44 -16.18 14.83
C VAL A 1012 13.02 -17.04 15.95
N LYS A 1013 13.51 -16.43 17.04
CA LYS A 1013 14.06 -17.13 18.22
C LYS A 1013 13.03 -18.06 18.86
N ASP A 1014 11.84 -17.54 19.05
CA ASP A 1014 10.67 -18.31 19.46
C ASP A 1014 10.13 -19.09 18.24
N ASN A 1015 9.80 -20.37 18.44
CA ASN A 1015 9.13 -21.17 17.42
C ASN A 1015 7.60 -21.13 17.55
N GLN A 1016 7.05 -20.48 18.57
CA GLN A 1016 5.62 -20.43 18.84
C GLN A 1016 4.88 -19.41 17.94
N PHE A 1017 3.99 -19.96 17.12
CA PHE A 1017 3.05 -19.29 16.23
C PHE A 1017 1.63 -19.65 16.70
N TYR A 1018 0.62 -18.96 16.18
CA TYR A 1018 -0.77 -19.02 16.60
C TYR A 1018 -1.68 -18.99 15.38
N ASP A 1019 -2.85 -19.60 15.47
CA ASP A 1019 -3.91 -19.46 14.47
C ASP A 1019 -5.29 -19.44 15.15
N LEU A 1020 -6.34 -18.98 14.45
CA LEU A 1020 -7.70 -18.86 14.97
C LEU A 1020 -8.71 -19.49 14.01
N THR A 1021 -9.59 -20.35 14.54
CA THR A 1021 -10.74 -20.86 13.81
C THR A 1021 -11.90 -19.87 13.94
N THR A 1022 -12.30 -19.27 12.82
CA THR A 1022 -13.50 -18.45 12.77
C THR A 1022 -14.68 -19.26 12.25
N LYS A 1023 -15.88 -18.99 12.76
CA LYS A 1023 -17.10 -19.75 12.51
C LYS A 1023 -17.84 -19.27 11.27
N LYS A 1024 -17.44 -18.13 10.71
CA LYS A 1024 -18.15 -17.43 9.64
C LYS A 1024 -17.26 -16.83 8.55
N ASN A 1025 -16.03 -17.32 8.26
CA ASN A 1025 -15.30 -17.10 6.96
C ASN A 1025 -13.86 -17.72 6.74
N HIS A 1026 -13.23 -18.50 7.64
CA HIS A 1026 -11.82 -19.05 7.56
C HIS A 1026 -10.76 -18.07 7.15
N ASN A 1027 -10.94 -16.87 7.65
CA ASN A 1027 -9.90 -15.89 7.72
C ASN A 1027 -10.23 -14.92 8.83
N TYR A 1028 -9.26 -14.12 9.21
CA TYR A 1028 -9.45 -13.04 10.16
C TYR A 1028 -8.52 -11.90 9.80
N LEU A 1029 -8.96 -10.67 10.04
CA LEU A 1029 -8.18 -9.48 9.71
C LEU A 1029 -7.09 -9.27 10.78
N ALA A 1030 -5.90 -9.81 10.51
CA ALA A 1030 -4.76 -9.82 11.43
C ALA A 1030 -3.53 -9.05 10.93
N GLY A 1031 -2.73 -8.59 11.89
CA GLY A 1031 -1.45 -7.91 11.67
C GLY A 1031 -1.08 -7.00 12.85
N LYS A 1032 0.13 -6.43 12.83
CA LYS A 1032 0.66 -5.69 13.99
C LYS A 1032 0.30 -4.20 14.01
N ASP A 1033 0.60 -3.51 12.91
CA ASP A 1033 0.40 -2.07 12.72
C ASP A 1033 -0.48 -1.73 11.49
N CYS A 1034 -0.86 -2.76 10.74
CA CYS A 1034 -1.80 -2.78 9.64
C CYS A 1034 -2.25 -4.23 9.42
N LEU A 1035 -3.52 -4.44 9.07
CA LEU A 1035 -4.21 -5.73 9.15
C LEU A 1035 -4.65 -6.25 7.77
N VAL A 1036 -4.60 -7.57 7.55
CA VAL A 1036 -4.94 -8.28 6.30
C VAL A 1036 -5.63 -9.62 6.57
N PHE A 1037 -6.31 -10.20 5.57
CA PHE A 1037 -6.98 -11.49 5.65
C PHE A 1037 -6.08 -12.68 5.23
N ILE A 1038 -6.15 -13.82 5.95
CA ILE A 1038 -5.22 -14.98 5.89
C ILE A 1038 -5.95 -16.34 6.07
N HIS A 1039 -5.47 -17.47 5.51
CA HIS A 1039 -6.26 -18.69 5.15
C HIS A 1039 -5.46 -20.04 5.16
N ASN A 1040 -6.02 -21.21 4.73
CA ASN A 1040 -5.40 -22.59 4.81
C ASN A 1040 -5.41 -23.50 3.50
N THR A 1041 -5.11 -24.84 3.58
CA THR A 1041 -4.80 -25.92 2.56
C THR A 1041 -5.91 -26.70 1.74
N VAL A 1042 -6.41 -27.95 2.01
CA VAL A 1042 -7.54 -28.67 1.31
C VAL A 1042 -8.39 -29.74 2.14
N LEU A 1043 -9.72 -29.97 1.84
CA LEU A 1043 -10.64 -31.12 2.21
C LEU A 1043 -11.59 -31.50 1.01
N HIS A 1044 -12.11 -32.73 0.92
CA HIS A 1044 -13.11 -33.14 -0.09
C HIS A 1044 -14.53 -33.40 0.45
N ILE A 1045 -15.55 -32.89 -0.27
CA ILE A 1045 -16.99 -33.03 -0.01
C ILE A 1045 -17.67 -33.65 -1.25
N TYR A 1046 -18.56 -34.62 -1.04
CA TYR A 1046 -19.28 -35.34 -2.09
C TYR A 1046 -20.80 -35.12 -1.96
N ILE A 1047 -21.42 -34.63 -3.03
CA ILE A 1047 -22.87 -34.38 -3.13
C ILE A 1047 -23.45 -35.32 -4.19
N GLY A 1048 -24.68 -35.80 -3.98
CA GLY A 1048 -25.24 -36.89 -4.79
C GLY A 1048 -25.51 -36.53 -6.25
N GLU A 1049 -25.79 -35.26 -6.50
CA GLU A 1049 -26.13 -34.73 -7.82
C GLU A 1049 -25.63 -33.30 -7.97
N SER A 1050 -25.87 -32.67 -9.13
CA SER A 1050 -25.57 -31.25 -9.31
C SER A 1050 -26.62 -30.40 -8.59
N ILE A 1051 -26.19 -29.52 -7.68
CA ILE A 1051 -27.11 -28.62 -6.97
C ILE A 1051 -27.59 -27.56 -7.96
N GLU A 1052 -28.80 -27.77 -8.48
CA GLU A 1052 -29.38 -26.93 -9.53
C GLU A 1052 -29.49 -25.46 -9.12
N ASN A 1053 -29.92 -25.20 -7.88
CA ASN A 1053 -30.11 -23.86 -7.36
C ASN A 1053 -28.75 -23.23 -6.95
N PRO A 1054 -28.23 -22.21 -7.69
CA PRO A 1054 -26.91 -21.67 -7.40
C PRO A 1054 -26.84 -20.92 -6.06
N GLN A 1055 -27.99 -20.53 -5.48
CA GLN A 1055 -28.02 -19.96 -4.14
C GLN A 1055 -27.80 -21.02 -3.05
N ILE A 1056 -28.07 -22.29 -3.31
CA ILE A 1056 -27.80 -23.40 -2.38
C ILE A 1056 -26.31 -23.75 -2.41
N ILE A 1057 -25.70 -23.93 -3.60
CA ILE A 1057 -24.22 -24.05 -3.71
C ILE A 1057 -23.55 -22.89 -2.98
N LYS A 1058 -24.03 -21.66 -3.22
CA LYS A 1058 -23.50 -20.47 -2.59
C LYS A 1058 -23.68 -20.53 -1.07
N LYS A 1059 -24.90 -20.67 -0.54
CA LYS A 1059 -25.13 -20.84 0.92
C LYS A 1059 -24.23 -21.91 1.55
N LEU A 1060 -23.97 -23.01 0.84
CA LEU A 1060 -23.15 -24.13 1.29
C LEU A 1060 -21.64 -23.83 1.23
N VAL A 1061 -21.11 -23.38 0.08
CA VAL A 1061 -19.71 -22.92 -0.08
C VAL A 1061 -19.42 -21.79 0.90
N ARG A 1062 -20.41 -20.92 1.17
CA ARG A 1062 -20.42 -20.04 2.34
C ARG A 1062 -20.28 -20.87 3.61
N LYS A 1063 -21.29 -21.65 4.04
CA LYS A 1063 -21.32 -22.34 5.35
C LYS A 1063 -20.05 -23.20 5.61
N ILE A 1064 -19.43 -23.77 4.57
CA ILE A 1064 -18.12 -24.47 4.62
C ILE A 1064 -16.95 -23.49 4.73
N CYS A 1065 -16.81 -22.51 3.82
CA CYS A 1065 -15.87 -21.37 3.99
C CYS A 1065 -16.10 -20.64 5.31
N GLN A 1066 -17.23 -20.89 6.00
CA GLN A 1066 -17.64 -20.20 7.19
C GLN A 1066 -17.23 -20.94 8.46
N ASN A 1067 -17.61 -22.20 8.73
CA ASN A 1067 -17.64 -22.71 10.13
C ASN A 1067 -16.45 -23.56 10.65
N PHE A 1068 -15.57 -24.09 9.79
CA PHE A 1068 -14.48 -25.03 10.14
C PHE A 1068 -13.16 -24.62 9.48
N GLN A 1069 -12.08 -24.45 10.25
CA GLN A 1069 -10.75 -23.92 9.88
C GLN A 1069 -10.22 -24.45 8.54
N LEU A 1070 -10.67 -25.67 8.19
CA LEU A 1070 -10.68 -26.37 6.91
C LEU A 1070 -10.06 -25.58 5.77
N PRO A 1071 -8.72 -25.52 5.80
CA PRO A 1071 -7.95 -25.59 4.59
C PRO A 1071 -8.42 -24.77 3.36
N TYR A 1072 -8.62 -25.42 2.22
CA TYR A 1072 -9.60 -25.06 1.20
C TYR A 1072 -10.46 -26.33 1.04
N PHE A 1073 -11.39 -26.41 0.10
CA PHE A 1073 -12.18 -27.62 -0.06
C PHE A 1073 -12.76 -27.76 -1.46
N THR A 1074 -13.17 -28.97 -1.83
CA THR A 1074 -13.87 -29.24 -3.09
C THR A 1074 -15.27 -29.77 -2.85
N ILE A 1075 -16.28 -29.22 -3.52
CA ILE A 1075 -17.59 -29.87 -3.67
C ILE A 1075 -17.58 -30.69 -4.96
N THR A 1076 -18.07 -31.94 -4.91
CA THR A 1076 -18.09 -32.87 -6.04
C THR A 1076 -19.49 -33.46 -6.25
N PRO A 1077 -20.18 -33.13 -7.35
CA PRO A 1077 -21.35 -33.87 -7.80
C PRO A 1077 -20.99 -35.18 -8.51
N THR A 1078 -21.82 -36.19 -8.30
CA THR A 1078 -22.00 -37.27 -9.29
C THR A 1078 -22.95 -36.78 -10.39
N PHE A 1079 -22.71 -37.22 -11.62
CA PHE A 1079 -23.53 -36.95 -12.79
C PHE A 1079 -23.41 -38.11 -13.77
N SER A 1080 -24.32 -38.19 -14.74
CA SER A 1080 -24.29 -39.26 -15.75
C SER A 1080 -24.17 -38.67 -17.16
N ILE A 1081 -23.67 -39.48 -18.08
CA ILE A 1081 -23.64 -39.16 -19.52
C ILE A 1081 -24.42 -40.23 -20.28
N CYS A 1082 -25.52 -39.82 -20.91
CA CYS A 1082 -26.21 -40.58 -21.94
C CYS A 1082 -25.51 -40.38 -23.30
N PRO A 1083 -25.26 -41.44 -24.09
CA PRO A 1083 -24.67 -41.30 -25.42
C PRO A 1083 -25.55 -40.55 -26.44
N GLN A 1084 -26.85 -40.39 -26.16
CA GLN A 1084 -27.81 -39.65 -26.99
C GLN A 1084 -28.09 -38.24 -26.43
N HIS A 1085 -28.42 -38.14 -25.14
CA HIS A 1085 -28.90 -36.88 -24.52
C HIS A 1085 -27.81 -36.09 -23.78
N GLY A 1086 -26.59 -36.63 -23.66
CA GLY A 1086 -25.47 -35.95 -23.03
C GLY A 1086 -25.56 -35.94 -21.50
N TYR A 1087 -25.33 -34.78 -20.89
CA TYR A 1087 -25.17 -34.62 -19.44
C TYR A 1087 -26.50 -34.70 -18.69
N ILE A 1088 -26.56 -35.56 -17.66
CA ILE A 1088 -27.70 -35.74 -16.75
C ILE A 1088 -27.20 -35.51 -15.32
N SER A 1089 -27.93 -34.76 -14.49
CA SER A 1089 -27.61 -34.57 -13.06
C SER A 1089 -27.78 -35.89 -12.29
N GLY A 1090 -26.92 -36.19 -11.31
CA GLY A 1090 -27.09 -37.36 -10.44
C GLY A 1090 -26.67 -38.72 -11.03
N GLU A 1091 -26.94 -39.79 -10.27
CA GLU A 1091 -26.61 -41.17 -10.66
C GLU A 1091 -27.76 -41.83 -11.44
N HIS A 1092 -27.65 -41.80 -12.77
CA HIS A 1092 -28.54 -42.49 -13.69
C HIS A 1092 -27.75 -43.57 -14.42
N LYS A 1093 -28.09 -44.84 -14.18
CA LYS A 1093 -27.53 -46.00 -14.92
C LYS A 1093 -28.27 -46.21 -16.25
N ILE A 1094 -29.52 -45.74 -16.31
CA ILE A 1094 -30.42 -45.76 -17.46
C ILE A 1094 -30.92 -44.31 -17.64
N CYS A 1095 -30.94 -43.84 -18.88
CA CYS A 1095 -31.38 -42.49 -19.24
C CYS A 1095 -32.89 -42.34 -18.99
N PRO A 1096 -33.35 -41.33 -18.22
CA PRO A 1096 -34.78 -41.12 -17.99
C PRO A 1096 -35.52 -40.75 -19.27
N ASP A 1097 -34.86 -40.07 -20.21
CA ASP A 1097 -35.49 -39.56 -21.44
C ASP A 1097 -35.62 -40.61 -22.55
N CYS A 1098 -34.80 -41.68 -22.55
CA CYS A 1098 -34.73 -42.61 -23.68
C CYS A 1098 -34.35 -44.07 -23.35
N GLY A 1099 -34.26 -44.47 -22.08
CA GLY A 1099 -33.95 -45.84 -21.68
C GLY A 1099 -32.54 -46.36 -22.03
N SER A 1100 -31.71 -45.57 -22.70
CA SER A 1100 -30.33 -45.95 -23.05
C SER A 1100 -29.43 -46.02 -21.81
N SER A 1101 -28.48 -46.96 -21.78
CA SER A 1101 -27.48 -47.03 -20.71
C SER A 1101 -26.63 -45.76 -20.63
N CYS A 1102 -26.21 -45.40 -19.41
CA CYS A 1102 -25.50 -44.16 -19.12
C CYS A 1102 -24.19 -44.41 -18.37
N GLU A 1103 -23.15 -43.64 -18.70
CA GLU A 1103 -21.91 -43.63 -17.92
C GLU A 1103 -22.06 -42.75 -16.69
N VAL A 1104 -22.05 -43.33 -15.49
CA VAL A 1104 -22.01 -42.59 -14.22
C VAL A 1104 -20.59 -42.07 -13.97
N TYR A 1105 -20.42 -40.75 -13.91
CA TYR A 1105 -19.17 -40.07 -13.56
C TYR A 1105 -19.25 -39.54 -12.13
N SER A 1106 -18.22 -39.84 -11.34
CA SER A 1106 -17.98 -39.18 -10.05
C SER A 1106 -16.47 -38.98 -9.85
N ARG A 1107 -16.06 -38.40 -8.72
CA ARG A 1107 -14.64 -38.27 -8.37
C ARG A 1107 -14.19 -39.51 -7.61
N VAL A 1108 -13.21 -40.23 -8.17
CA VAL A 1108 -12.60 -41.36 -7.49
C VAL A 1108 -11.72 -40.86 -6.34
N VAL A 1109 -10.74 -39.98 -6.65
CA VAL A 1109 -9.90 -39.30 -5.66
C VAL A 1109 -9.60 -37.84 -6.04
N GLY A 1110 -8.77 -37.59 -7.05
CA GLY A 1110 -8.33 -36.24 -7.46
C GLY A 1110 -9.01 -35.71 -8.72
N TYR A 1111 -9.70 -36.57 -9.46
CA TYR A 1111 -10.22 -36.33 -10.81
C TYR A 1111 -11.52 -37.11 -11.02
N LEU A 1112 -12.30 -36.71 -12.04
CA LEU A 1112 -13.54 -37.37 -12.44
C LEU A 1112 -13.24 -38.56 -13.38
N ARG A 1113 -13.95 -39.68 -13.22
CA ARG A 1113 -13.82 -40.89 -14.06
C ARG A 1113 -15.12 -41.71 -14.01
N PRO A 1114 -15.54 -42.43 -15.07
CA PRO A 1114 -16.64 -43.38 -15.00
C PRO A 1114 -16.48 -44.37 -13.85
N VAL A 1115 -17.52 -44.57 -13.04
CA VAL A 1115 -17.53 -45.49 -11.88
C VAL A 1115 -17.31 -46.95 -12.32
N SER A 1116 -17.73 -47.29 -13.54
CA SER A 1116 -17.42 -48.55 -14.22
C SER A 1116 -15.91 -48.85 -14.34
N PHE A 1117 -15.06 -47.83 -14.37
CA PHE A 1117 -13.61 -47.97 -14.47
C PHE A 1117 -12.87 -47.88 -13.12
N TRP A 1118 -13.59 -47.90 -11.99
CA TRP A 1118 -12.98 -47.90 -10.65
C TRP A 1118 -12.74 -49.34 -10.19
N ASN A 1119 -11.73 -49.56 -9.34
CA ASN A 1119 -11.47 -50.87 -8.74
C ASN A 1119 -12.59 -51.28 -7.77
N ASP A 1120 -12.70 -52.59 -7.49
CA ASP A 1120 -13.85 -53.18 -6.79
C ASP A 1120 -14.11 -52.52 -5.43
N GLY A 1121 -13.10 -52.44 -4.55
CA GLY A 1121 -13.23 -51.75 -3.27
C GLY A 1121 -13.58 -50.26 -3.40
N LYS A 1122 -13.22 -49.58 -4.49
CA LYS A 1122 -13.69 -48.21 -4.77
C LYS A 1122 -15.11 -48.13 -5.35
N ARG A 1123 -15.62 -49.19 -5.99
CA ARG A 1123 -17.05 -49.30 -6.34
C ARG A 1123 -17.90 -49.59 -5.09
N GLU A 1124 -17.40 -50.40 -4.15
CA GLU A 1124 -18.06 -50.60 -2.85
C GLU A 1124 -18.00 -49.34 -1.97
N GLU A 1125 -16.86 -48.63 -1.96
CA GLU A 1125 -16.74 -47.32 -1.31
C GLU A 1125 -17.74 -46.31 -1.91
N PHE A 1126 -17.91 -46.31 -3.23
CA PHE A 1126 -18.91 -45.47 -3.91
C PHE A 1126 -20.35 -45.81 -3.50
N LYS A 1127 -20.75 -47.10 -3.47
CA LYS A 1127 -22.09 -47.53 -3.00
C LYS A 1127 -22.38 -47.08 -1.56
N LEU A 1128 -21.36 -47.01 -0.72
CA LEU A 1128 -21.47 -46.62 0.69
C LEU A 1128 -21.34 -45.11 0.94
N ARG A 1129 -21.17 -44.27 -0.09
CA ARG A 1129 -21.16 -42.81 0.08
C ARG A 1129 -22.53 -42.33 0.54
N LYS A 1130 -22.64 -41.92 1.81
CA LYS A 1130 -23.71 -40.99 2.22
C LYS A 1130 -23.49 -39.68 1.48
N THR A 1131 -24.43 -39.35 0.61
CA THR A 1131 -24.46 -38.08 -0.11
C THR A 1131 -25.01 -37.00 0.81
N PHE A 1132 -24.30 -35.88 0.96
CA PHE A 1132 -24.73 -34.86 1.90
C PHE A 1132 -26.06 -34.23 1.48
N LYS A 1133 -27.05 -34.26 2.38
CA LYS A 1133 -28.36 -33.64 2.16
C LYS A 1133 -28.29 -32.15 2.45
N ILE A 1134 -28.95 -31.34 1.61
CA ILE A 1134 -28.71 -29.88 1.54
C ILE A 1134 -30.03 -29.09 1.72
N GLU A 1135 -31.08 -29.79 2.14
CA GLU A 1135 -32.43 -29.26 2.38
C GLU A 1135 -32.70 -28.93 3.87
N ARG A 1136 -31.64 -28.90 4.70
CA ARG A 1136 -31.67 -28.55 6.14
C ARG A 1136 -30.89 -27.25 6.41
#